data_AF-A0A8B7DLY8-F1
#
_entry.id   AF-A0A8B7DLY8-F1
#
_cell.length_a   1.000
_cell.length_b   1.000
_cell.length_c   1.000
_cell.angle_alpha   90.00
_cell.angle_beta   90.00
_cell.angle_gamma   90.00
#
_symmetry.space_group_name_H-M   'P 1'
#
loop_
_entity.id
_entity.type
_entity.pdbx_description
1 polymer ?
#
loop_
_entity_poly.entity_id
_entity_poly.type
_entity_poly.pdbx_seq_one_letter_code
_entity_poly.pdbx_strand_id
1 'polypeptide(L)'
;VQFEKVTTVSGIALQGEGNSWNNYIKKFSLSYSLTENGDFADGQIFNGAENNTEVVYRWFSYPINALRIKIIPLALGPNDHMCLRIELFGCLSNALEEIGMESQIILDTQISLSTYSNGGISQARMYYGTGNLYSNNDKEQYIEIDLIHLMSISGVAIKGVDKDVKNVVQSYLVYLGTKDNLNKELVGEYPGNFQSGYFPVLSILNTTKVGSQIKIVRKNMSTTDTSYMAVEIYGKRQICGDVFIPVFAEMSSKHECTIMDAYIDSPFTWCALSNDSKPYIIIELNQVSAISGINVQGDSNSDSWVTEYQIWYGVVKYKMKNDMSLYIGSKGRIFPYTINWFSRLYLAKYIKVMPKLWNNKCCMRIHVRGCTKPLDAPAQLNTSDENKKLVLSWKEPDSPVPILKYKINVQSLKPYNSSFFFFNTTETVYTNITIEVDFHAAIFNISVDAVYDEDYFVQGESMPHYSKPISPPAPTYEVLKYFDNYTEVFECQFYSVSDINGPVSFYEIIIAYENTSSLNMETLTLKNQSTAESLNLTYFLAAKFSSNNFTSSSLKFYEGLETVKNLNARLPTLKKLFLYIRAVINMKDNLFSNLTYYGNASMLTIDRKTLPINNLKFDKRHGHIIALVKGPSNTKIYEVVAMKINMSTLIKNATSTYKDFKVYETADYNEPYIAASFNAFMYEKYSNFVL
;
A
#
# COMPACT_ATOMS: atom_id res chain seq x y z
N VAL A 1 40.16 -9.95 -33.50
CA VAL A 1 39.25 -8.92 -32.95
C VAL A 1 39.75 -8.53 -31.56
N GLN A 2 39.88 -7.25 -31.25
CA GLN A 2 40.21 -6.73 -29.93
C GLN A 2 39.10 -5.79 -29.47
N PHE A 3 38.61 -6.00 -28.25
CA PHE A 3 37.61 -5.15 -27.60
C PHE A 3 38.30 -4.08 -26.76
N GLU A 4 37.61 -2.97 -26.48
CA GLU A 4 38.12 -1.89 -25.61
C GLU A 4 38.22 -2.31 -24.14
N LYS A 5 37.38 -3.26 -23.72
CA LYS A 5 37.37 -3.87 -22.39
C LYS A 5 37.07 -5.35 -22.49
N VAL A 6 37.41 -6.10 -21.45
CA VAL A 6 37.03 -7.51 -21.33
C VAL A 6 35.50 -7.61 -21.49
N THR A 7 35.08 -8.34 -22.51
CA THR A 7 33.69 -8.45 -22.96
C THR A 7 33.28 -9.91 -22.95
N THR A 8 32.07 -10.19 -22.51
CA THR A 8 31.50 -11.54 -22.58
C THR A 8 30.99 -11.77 -23.99
N VAL A 9 31.42 -12.82 -24.65
CA VAL A 9 31.00 -13.19 -26.02
C VAL A 9 30.29 -14.53 -25.96
N SER A 10 29.04 -14.55 -26.39
CA SER A 10 28.13 -15.70 -26.33
C SER A 10 27.92 -16.37 -27.68
N GLY A 11 28.29 -15.73 -28.79
CA GLY A 11 28.14 -16.32 -30.11
C GLY A 11 28.85 -15.57 -31.23
N ILE A 12 28.76 -16.13 -32.43
CA ILE A 12 29.31 -15.57 -33.67
C ILE A 12 28.35 -15.83 -34.83
N ALA A 13 28.08 -14.82 -35.64
CA ALA A 13 27.56 -14.98 -36.99
C ALA A 13 28.70 -14.87 -37.98
N LEU A 14 28.68 -15.68 -39.02
CA LEU A 14 29.67 -15.63 -40.08
C LEU A 14 29.03 -15.78 -41.46
N GLN A 15 29.64 -15.17 -42.45
CA GLN A 15 29.21 -15.21 -43.85
C GLN A 15 30.45 -15.21 -44.76
N GLY A 16 30.33 -15.79 -45.96
CA GLY A 16 31.37 -15.73 -47.00
C GLY A 16 31.44 -14.37 -47.68
N GLU A 17 31.96 -14.28 -48.90
CA GLU A 17 32.19 -13.00 -49.60
C GLU A 17 30.92 -12.26 -50.05
N GLY A 18 29.83 -12.99 -50.35
CA GLY A 18 28.54 -12.42 -50.78
C GLY A 18 28.43 -12.00 -52.24
N ASN A 19 29.54 -12.02 -52.99
CA ASN A 19 29.58 -11.71 -54.43
C ASN A 19 29.54 -13.00 -55.29
N SER A 20 29.79 -12.91 -56.60
CA SER A 20 29.68 -14.06 -57.52
C SER A 20 30.69 -15.19 -57.25
N TRP A 21 31.69 -14.97 -56.41
CA TRP A 21 32.75 -15.94 -56.14
C TRP A 21 32.41 -16.70 -54.86
N ASN A 22 32.32 -18.03 -54.95
CA ASN A 22 31.85 -18.91 -53.87
C ASN A 22 32.91 -19.15 -52.78
N ASN A 23 33.42 -18.06 -52.20
CA ASN A 23 34.49 -18.03 -51.22
C ASN A 23 33.91 -17.87 -49.80
N TYR A 24 34.26 -18.79 -48.92
CA TYR A 24 33.75 -18.85 -47.54
C TYR A 24 34.60 -19.79 -46.68
N ILE A 25 34.40 -19.75 -45.36
CA ILE A 25 35.03 -20.65 -44.41
C ILE A 25 34.03 -21.75 -44.02
N LYS A 26 34.42 -23.01 -44.22
CA LYS A 26 33.65 -24.22 -43.84
C LYS A 26 33.85 -24.64 -42.40
N LYS A 27 35.00 -24.33 -41.82
CA LYS A 27 35.32 -24.69 -40.43
C LYS A 27 36.34 -23.72 -39.87
N PHE A 28 36.21 -23.36 -38.59
CA PHE A 28 37.17 -22.49 -37.91
C PHE A 28 37.30 -22.87 -36.44
N SER A 29 38.46 -22.58 -35.85
CA SER A 29 38.62 -22.53 -34.40
C SER A 29 38.61 -21.10 -33.91
N LEU A 30 38.18 -20.94 -32.67
CA LEU A 30 38.22 -19.68 -31.94
C LEU A 30 39.15 -19.85 -30.73
N SER A 31 40.04 -18.89 -30.50
CA SER A 31 40.85 -18.78 -29.29
C SER A 31 40.74 -17.37 -28.71
N TYR A 32 40.98 -17.19 -27.41
CA TYR A 32 40.71 -15.94 -26.72
C TYR A 32 41.77 -15.56 -25.70
N SER A 33 41.93 -14.26 -25.43
CA SER A 33 42.86 -13.72 -24.42
C SER A 33 42.16 -12.67 -23.58
N LEU A 34 42.44 -12.66 -22.27
CA LEU A 34 41.92 -11.68 -21.31
C LEU A 34 42.77 -10.41 -21.21
N THR A 35 44.01 -10.45 -21.70
CA THR A 35 44.96 -9.33 -21.63
C THR A 35 45.43 -8.92 -23.03
N GLU A 36 46.05 -7.74 -23.14
CA GLU A 36 46.58 -7.21 -24.40
C GLU A 36 47.81 -7.96 -24.90
N ASN A 37 48.61 -8.52 -23.99
CA ASN A 37 49.89 -9.19 -24.31
C ASN A 37 49.95 -10.66 -23.87
N GLY A 38 48.86 -11.22 -23.37
CA GLY A 38 48.81 -12.63 -22.92
C GLY A 38 48.66 -13.63 -24.06
N ASP A 39 48.91 -14.89 -23.74
CA ASP A 39 48.67 -16.01 -24.65
C ASP A 39 47.17 -16.21 -24.89
N PHE A 40 46.83 -16.70 -26.09
CA PHE A 40 45.47 -17.08 -26.40
C PHE A 40 45.18 -18.47 -25.82
N ALA A 41 44.19 -18.56 -24.95
CA ALA A 41 43.62 -19.82 -24.51
C ALA A 41 42.83 -20.46 -25.67
N ASP A 42 42.97 -21.77 -25.82
CA ASP A 42 42.20 -22.54 -26.79
C ASP A 42 40.71 -22.42 -26.48
N GLY A 43 39.92 -22.09 -27.51
CA GLY A 43 38.48 -22.03 -27.44
C GLY A 43 37.82 -23.15 -28.24
N GLN A 44 36.67 -22.85 -28.83
CA GLN A 44 35.79 -23.85 -29.46
C GLN A 44 36.02 -23.93 -30.97
N ILE A 45 35.72 -25.10 -31.56
CA ILE A 45 35.75 -25.34 -33.00
C ILE A 45 34.32 -25.34 -33.53
N PHE A 46 34.07 -24.61 -34.61
CA PHE A 46 32.75 -24.46 -35.20
C PHE A 46 32.74 -24.81 -36.68
N ASN A 47 31.62 -25.37 -37.13
CA ASN A 47 31.30 -25.43 -38.56
C ASN A 47 30.94 -24.03 -39.05
N GLY A 48 31.48 -23.64 -40.19
CA GLY A 48 31.26 -22.35 -40.80
C GLY A 48 30.08 -22.33 -41.78
N ALA A 49 30.18 -21.51 -42.82
CA ALA A 49 29.16 -21.36 -43.86
C ALA A 49 29.24 -22.48 -44.89
N GLU A 50 28.13 -22.77 -45.58
CA GLU A 50 28.07 -23.76 -46.66
C GLU A 50 28.15 -23.13 -48.06
N ASN A 51 27.92 -21.82 -48.15
CA ASN A 51 28.05 -21.00 -49.35
C ASN A 51 28.51 -19.57 -48.99
N ASN A 52 28.70 -18.74 -50.01
CA ASN A 52 29.19 -17.37 -49.86
C ASN A 52 28.15 -16.33 -49.42
N THR A 53 26.86 -16.63 -49.49
CA THR A 53 25.75 -15.70 -49.20
C THR A 53 25.02 -15.97 -47.89
N GLU A 54 25.12 -17.18 -47.35
CA GLU A 54 24.39 -17.58 -46.14
C GLU A 54 25.09 -17.08 -44.88
N VAL A 55 24.30 -16.48 -43.99
CA VAL A 55 24.74 -16.10 -42.64
C VAL A 55 24.51 -17.27 -41.72
N VAL A 56 25.58 -17.77 -41.13
CA VAL A 56 25.57 -18.91 -40.22
C VAL A 56 25.84 -18.45 -38.79
N TYR A 57 24.91 -18.78 -37.89
CA TYR A 57 24.99 -18.46 -36.47
C TYR A 57 25.56 -19.64 -35.68
N ARG A 58 26.47 -19.35 -34.75
CA ARG A 58 27.07 -20.32 -33.84
C ARG A 58 27.10 -19.74 -32.43
N TRP A 59 26.27 -20.32 -31.56
CA TRP A 59 26.23 -20.01 -30.14
C TRP A 59 27.25 -20.86 -29.40
N PHE A 60 27.93 -20.25 -28.44
CA PHE A 60 28.94 -20.92 -27.64
C PHE A 60 28.26 -21.70 -26.53
N SER A 61 28.69 -22.94 -26.27
CA SER A 61 28.14 -23.73 -25.15
C SER A 61 28.36 -23.05 -23.80
N TYR A 62 29.41 -22.24 -23.70
CA TYR A 62 29.69 -21.35 -22.58
C TYR A 62 30.15 -19.99 -23.11
N PRO A 63 29.58 -18.87 -22.60
CA PRO A 63 30.06 -17.54 -22.93
C PRO A 63 31.54 -17.37 -22.57
N ILE A 64 32.29 -16.70 -23.44
CA ILE A 64 33.73 -16.49 -23.33
C ILE A 64 33.98 -15.04 -22.91
N ASN A 65 34.63 -14.85 -21.77
CA ASN A 65 35.16 -13.53 -21.42
C ASN A 65 36.49 -13.31 -22.14
N ALA A 66 36.56 -12.27 -22.97
CA ALA A 66 37.74 -12.00 -23.77
C ALA A 66 37.97 -10.49 -23.94
N LEU A 67 39.23 -10.07 -23.89
CA LEU A 67 39.67 -8.80 -24.46
C LEU A 67 39.98 -8.96 -25.95
N ARG A 68 40.53 -10.12 -26.34
CA ARG A 68 40.88 -10.42 -27.72
C ARG A 68 40.32 -11.78 -28.11
N ILE A 69 39.74 -11.85 -29.30
CA ILE A 69 39.30 -13.09 -29.95
C ILE A 69 40.07 -13.27 -31.25
N LYS A 70 40.62 -14.47 -31.43
CA LYS A 70 41.30 -14.91 -32.62
C LYS A 70 40.48 -16.00 -33.28
N ILE A 71 40.20 -15.84 -34.57
CA ILE A 71 39.47 -16.81 -35.39
C ILE A 71 40.49 -17.38 -36.37
N ILE A 72 40.63 -18.71 -36.38
CA ILE A 72 41.58 -19.43 -37.21
C ILE A 72 40.79 -20.34 -38.14
N PRO A 73 40.76 -20.07 -39.45
CA PRO A 73 40.12 -20.95 -40.40
C PRO A 73 40.82 -22.30 -40.44
N LEU A 74 40.04 -23.38 -40.38
CA LEU A 74 40.51 -24.76 -40.42
C LEU A 74 40.15 -25.45 -41.74
N ALA A 75 39.07 -25.02 -42.41
CA ALA A 75 38.67 -25.52 -43.72
C ALA A 75 37.97 -24.42 -44.53
N LEU A 76 38.26 -24.35 -45.83
CA LEU A 76 37.74 -23.35 -46.75
C LEU A 76 36.70 -23.95 -47.72
N GLY A 77 35.98 -23.05 -48.39
CA GLY A 77 35.09 -23.35 -49.51
C GLY A 77 35.84 -23.96 -50.72
N PRO A 78 35.10 -24.35 -51.77
CA PRO A 78 35.66 -25.08 -52.93
C PRO A 78 36.74 -24.33 -53.71
N ASN A 79 36.78 -23.00 -53.63
CA ASN A 79 37.76 -22.16 -54.32
C ASN A 79 39.06 -21.95 -53.53
N ASP A 80 39.17 -22.51 -52.32
CA ASP A 80 40.33 -22.39 -51.42
C ASP A 80 40.75 -20.94 -51.09
N HIS A 81 39.82 -19.99 -51.26
CA HIS A 81 40.00 -18.59 -50.90
C HIS A 81 39.29 -18.27 -49.57
N MET A 82 40.04 -17.60 -48.70
CA MET A 82 39.56 -17.20 -47.38
C MET A 82 38.81 -15.87 -47.46
N CYS A 83 37.49 -15.93 -47.35
CA CYS A 83 36.64 -14.75 -47.21
C CYS A 83 35.76 -14.91 -45.97
N LEU A 84 35.71 -13.86 -45.16
CA LEU A 84 35.04 -13.88 -43.86
C LEU A 84 34.41 -12.51 -43.57
N ARG A 85 33.10 -12.52 -43.40
CA ARG A 85 32.36 -11.47 -42.70
C ARG A 85 31.88 -12.07 -41.38
N ILE A 86 32.03 -11.33 -40.28
CA ILE A 86 31.66 -11.80 -38.94
C ILE A 86 30.93 -10.74 -38.15
N GLU A 87 30.10 -11.22 -37.24
CA GLU A 87 29.53 -10.46 -36.13
C GLU A 87 29.67 -11.30 -34.86
N LEU A 88 30.05 -10.67 -33.74
CA LEU A 88 30.22 -11.35 -32.45
C LEU A 88 29.10 -10.90 -31.51
N PHE A 89 28.38 -11.87 -30.95
CA PHE A 89 27.31 -11.63 -29.99
C PHE A 89 27.83 -11.77 -28.58
N GLY A 90 27.44 -10.86 -27.68
CA GLY A 90 27.97 -10.84 -26.34
C GLY A 90 27.37 -9.75 -25.47
N CYS A 91 27.70 -9.78 -24.17
CA CYS A 91 27.34 -8.73 -23.22
C CYS A 91 28.59 -7.90 -22.89
N LEU A 92 28.53 -6.61 -23.20
CA LEU A 92 29.38 -5.62 -22.52
C LEU A 92 28.91 -5.54 -21.06
N SER A 93 29.82 -5.32 -20.11
CA SER A 93 29.48 -5.14 -18.69
C SER A 93 28.40 -4.07 -18.42
N ASN A 94 28.14 -3.20 -19.41
CA ASN A 94 26.90 -2.47 -19.58
C ASN A 94 26.36 -2.82 -20.97
N ALA A 95 25.29 -3.61 -21.06
CA ALA A 95 24.64 -3.86 -22.34
C ALA A 95 24.14 -2.52 -22.89
N LEU A 96 24.67 -2.11 -24.04
CA LEU A 96 24.13 -1.00 -24.80
C LEU A 96 22.87 -1.52 -25.48
N GLU A 97 21.70 -1.21 -24.91
CA GLU A 97 20.41 -1.59 -25.48
C GLU A 97 19.99 -0.55 -26.50
N GLU A 98 19.78 -0.96 -27.75
CA GLU A 98 19.23 -0.11 -28.81
C GLU A 98 17.80 0.30 -28.45
N ILE A 99 17.54 1.60 -28.47
CA ILE A 99 16.21 2.12 -28.14
C ILE A 99 15.29 2.22 -29.37
N GLY A 100 15.86 2.05 -30.57
CA GLY A 100 15.13 1.63 -31.76
C GLY A 100 14.97 2.69 -32.86
N MET A 101 16.08 3.36 -33.22
CA MET A 101 16.13 4.15 -34.45
C MET A 101 16.08 3.23 -35.68
N GLU A 102 16.87 2.16 -35.73
CA GLU A 102 16.85 1.17 -36.81
C GLU A 102 15.57 0.34 -36.81
N SER A 103 15.21 -0.22 -35.65
CA SER A 103 14.06 -1.12 -35.50
C SER A 103 12.71 -0.40 -35.66
N GLN A 104 12.72 0.93 -35.79
CA GLN A 104 11.55 1.82 -35.90
C GLN A 104 10.59 1.74 -34.70
N ILE A 105 11.12 1.38 -33.54
CA ILE A 105 10.40 1.50 -32.27
C ILE A 105 10.18 2.97 -31.97
N ILE A 106 11.22 3.79 -32.20
CA ILE A 106 11.06 5.23 -32.32
C ILE A 106 10.37 5.47 -33.67
N LEU A 107 9.16 6.00 -33.66
CA LEU A 107 8.37 6.31 -34.85
C LEU A 107 8.86 7.58 -35.54
N ASP A 108 8.56 7.75 -36.82
CA ASP A 108 8.92 8.98 -37.55
C ASP A 108 8.30 10.23 -36.93
N THR A 109 7.12 10.11 -36.29
CA THR A 109 6.46 11.19 -35.56
C THR A 109 7.22 11.67 -34.33
N GLN A 110 8.18 10.88 -33.83
CA GLN A 110 9.02 11.23 -32.68
C GLN A 110 10.32 11.94 -33.09
N ILE A 111 10.63 12.03 -34.38
CA ILE A 111 11.89 12.57 -34.88
C ILE A 111 11.64 13.94 -35.52
N SER A 112 12.40 14.93 -35.08
CA SER A 112 12.43 16.28 -35.64
C SER A 112 13.82 16.56 -36.20
N LEU A 113 13.88 17.15 -37.38
CA LEU A 113 15.11 17.44 -38.11
C LEU A 113 15.33 18.96 -38.23
N SER A 114 16.56 19.40 -38.47
CA SER A 114 16.83 20.82 -38.71
C SER A 114 16.15 21.33 -39.99
N THR A 115 15.81 22.62 -40.02
CA THR A 115 15.04 23.28 -41.09
C THR A 115 15.64 23.11 -42.48
N TYR A 116 16.96 23.03 -42.58
CA TYR A 116 17.70 22.91 -43.85
C TYR A 116 18.20 21.49 -44.12
N SER A 117 17.72 20.51 -43.36
CA SER A 117 17.97 19.11 -43.65
C SER A 117 17.28 18.70 -44.95
N ASN A 118 18.03 18.03 -45.82
CA ASN A 118 17.57 17.41 -47.04
C ASN A 118 17.51 15.89 -46.83
N GLY A 119 16.40 15.30 -47.25
CA GLY A 119 16.07 13.90 -47.01
C GLY A 119 14.85 13.73 -46.10
N GLY A 120 14.22 12.56 -46.17
CA GLY A 120 13.10 12.20 -45.31
C GLY A 120 13.54 11.79 -43.91
N ILE A 121 12.62 11.83 -42.94
CA ILE A 121 12.85 11.42 -41.54
C ILE A 121 13.48 10.02 -41.44
N SER A 122 13.02 9.09 -42.29
CA SER A 122 13.55 7.73 -42.33
C SER A 122 15.06 7.67 -42.62
N GLN A 123 15.64 8.66 -43.30
CA GLN A 123 17.07 8.71 -43.65
C GLN A 123 17.97 9.15 -42.49
N ALA A 124 17.39 9.61 -41.37
CA ALA A 124 18.10 9.92 -40.13
C ALA A 124 18.51 8.66 -39.34
N ARG A 125 17.99 7.49 -39.73
CA ARG A 125 18.16 6.22 -39.01
C ARG A 125 19.38 5.45 -39.53
N MET A 126 20.17 4.90 -38.61
CA MET A 126 21.45 4.24 -38.88
C MET A 126 21.40 3.14 -39.95
N TYR A 127 20.37 2.31 -40.00
CA TYR A 127 20.30 1.16 -40.94
C TYR A 127 18.94 0.98 -41.60
N TYR A 128 18.05 1.98 -41.46
CA TYR A 128 16.76 2.01 -42.13
C TYR A 128 16.72 3.13 -43.17
N GLY A 129 16.32 2.81 -44.41
CA GLY A 129 16.43 3.73 -45.55
C GLY A 129 17.86 3.80 -46.12
N THR A 130 18.18 4.87 -46.85
CA THR A 130 19.52 5.03 -47.45
C THR A 130 20.57 5.58 -46.47
N GLY A 131 20.17 6.08 -45.28
CA GLY A 131 21.08 6.74 -44.34
C GLY A 131 21.65 8.07 -44.84
N ASN A 132 20.92 8.74 -45.74
CA ASN A 132 21.40 9.93 -46.47
C ASN A 132 20.72 11.20 -46.01
N LEU A 133 20.53 11.41 -44.71
CA LEU A 133 20.14 12.72 -44.20
C LEU A 133 21.35 13.65 -44.31
N TYR A 134 21.21 14.77 -45.03
CA TYR A 134 22.29 15.73 -45.21
C TYR A 134 21.78 17.16 -45.09
N SER A 135 22.69 18.11 -44.99
CA SER A 135 22.36 19.51 -45.20
C SER A 135 23.46 20.19 -45.99
N ASN A 136 23.08 21.20 -46.78
CA ASN A 136 23.99 22.07 -47.52
C ASN A 136 24.12 23.38 -46.73
N ASN A 137 25.32 23.72 -46.27
CA ASN A 137 25.66 24.95 -45.55
C ASN A 137 25.04 25.15 -44.14
N ASP A 138 24.16 24.26 -43.66
CA ASP A 138 23.54 24.39 -42.33
C ASP A 138 24.53 24.08 -41.22
N LYS A 139 25.07 25.11 -40.57
CA LYS A 139 26.02 24.98 -39.46
C LYS A 139 25.43 24.27 -38.23
N GLU A 140 24.10 24.17 -38.12
CA GLU A 140 23.39 23.59 -36.98
C GLU A 140 22.50 22.40 -37.37
N GLN A 141 22.95 21.57 -38.30
CA GLN A 141 22.23 20.32 -38.61
C GLN A 141 22.03 19.48 -37.34
N TYR A 142 20.78 19.12 -37.03
CA TYR A 142 20.44 18.34 -35.84
C TYR A 142 19.37 17.29 -36.11
N ILE A 143 19.40 16.26 -35.27
CA ILE A 143 18.35 15.25 -35.11
C ILE A 143 17.88 15.34 -33.65
N GLU A 144 16.62 15.69 -33.45
CA GLU A 144 15.96 15.74 -32.14
C GLU A 144 14.92 14.63 -32.06
N ILE A 145 14.93 13.89 -30.95
CA ILE A 145 14.10 12.70 -30.78
C ILE A 145 13.34 12.79 -29.47
N ASP A 146 12.02 12.67 -29.55
CA ASP A 146 11.13 12.48 -28.41
C ASP A 146 11.13 11.01 -27.98
N LEU A 147 11.76 10.74 -26.84
CA LEU A 147 11.89 9.40 -26.30
C LEU A 147 10.60 8.92 -25.60
N ILE A 148 9.59 9.80 -25.46
CA ILE A 148 8.32 9.61 -24.73
C ILE A 148 8.50 9.38 -23.21
N HIS A 149 9.60 8.76 -22.80
CA HIS A 149 9.92 8.39 -21.42
C HIS A 149 11.25 8.96 -20.98
N LEU A 150 11.44 9.11 -19.67
CA LEU A 150 12.74 9.41 -19.09
C LEU A 150 13.69 8.22 -19.27
N MET A 151 14.72 8.43 -20.09
CA MET A 151 15.74 7.45 -20.44
C MET A 151 17.10 7.87 -19.88
N SER A 152 17.88 6.88 -19.47
CA SER A 152 19.33 7.00 -19.30
C SER A 152 19.99 6.55 -20.59
N ILE A 153 20.70 7.47 -21.26
CA ILE A 153 21.37 7.19 -22.54
C ILE A 153 22.83 6.84 -22.27
N SER A 154 23.25 5.69 -22.78
CA SER A 154 24.58 5.12 -22.59
C SER A 154 25.47 5.23 -23.82
N GLY A 155 24.89 5.47 -25.01
CA GLY A 155 25.67 5.66 -26.23
C GLY A 155 24.89 6.24 -27.39
N VAL A 156 25.62 6.81 -28.35
CA VAL A 156 25.12 7.23 -29.66
C VAL A 156 26.07 6.69 -30.72
N ALA A 157 25.54 5.99 -31.71
CA ALA A 157 26.29 5.65 -32.92
C ALA A 157 25.89 6.60 -34.04
N ILE A 158 26.87 7.01 -34.84
CA ILE A 158 26.69 7.86 -36.02
C ILE A 158 27.35 7.23 -37.24
N LYS A 159 26.76 7.42 -38.41
CA LYS A 159 27.40 7.09 -39.70
C LYS A 159 27.11 8.13 -40.77
N GLY A 160 27.90 8.07 -41.85
CA GLY A 160 27.67 8.78 -43.11
C GLY A 160 27.08 7.88 -44.20
N VAL A 161 27.24 8.30 -45.47
CA VAL A 161 26.75 7.59 -46.67
C VAL A 161 27.84 6.71 -47.31
N ASP A 162 27.42 5.64 -47.99
CA ASP A 162 28.26 4.70 -48.73
C ASP A 162 29.06 5.30 -49.90
N LYS A 163 28.50 6.33 -50.56
CA LYS A 163 28.98 6.80 -51.88
C LYS A 163 29.89 8.03 -51.83
N ASP A 164 29.81 8.85 -50.78
CA ASP A 164 30.57 10.10 -50.65
C ASP A 164 31.57 10.04 -49.50
N VAL A 165 32.81 9.71 -49.88
CA VAL A 165 34.00 9.45 -49.05
C VAL A 165 34.42 10.66 -48.18
N LYS A 166 33.94 11.88 -48.47
CA LYS A 166 34.50 13.14 -47.92
C LYS A 166 33.52 14.05 -47.17
N ASN A 167 32.25 13.65 -47.02
CA ASN A 167 31.16 14.50 -46.53
C ASN A 167 30.56 13.95 -45.23
N VAL A 168 31.40 13.77 -44.20
CA VAL A 168 31.01 13.13 -42.94
C VAL A 168 31.05 14.11 -41.77
N VAL A 169 30.26 13.81 -40.74
CA VAL A 169 30.32 14.51 -39.46
C VAL A 169 31.53 14.02 -38.67
N GLN A 170 32.47 14.91 -38.36
CA GLN A 170 33.71 14.59 -37.65
C GLN A 170 33.59 14.77 -36.13
N SER A 171 32.71 15.66 -35.67
CA SER A 171 32.32 15.73 -34.26
C SER A 171 30.90 16.27 -34.10
N TYR A 172 30.25 15.89 -33.01
CA TYR A 172 28.87 16.27 -32.70
C TYR A 172 28.69 16.52 -31.20
N LEU A 173 27.67 17.30 -30.87
CA LEU A 173 27.23 17.60 -29.52
C LEU A 173 26.00 16.76 -29.21
N VAL A 174 25.93 16.23 -27.98
CA VAL A 174 24.75 15.53 -27.48
C VAL A 174 24.14 16.33 -26.34
N TYR A 175 22.85 16.63 -26.46
CA TYR A 175 22.02 17.24 -25.42
C TYR A 175 20.99 16.21 -24.95
N LEU A 176 20.78 16.10 -23.63
CA LEU A 176 19.84 15.16 -23.03
C LEU A 176 19.09 15.85 -21.89
N GLY A 177 17.77 15.97 -22.03
CA GLY A 177 16.94 16.65 -21.04
C GLY A 177 15.46 16.40 -21.27
N THR A 178 14.62 17.29 -20.77
CA THR A 178 13.18 17.36 -21.08
C THR A 178 12.94 18.38 -22.18
N LYS A 179 11.70 18.42 -22.70
CA LYS A 179 11.29 19.38 -23.73
C LYS A 179 11.57 20.84 -23.36
N ASP A 180 11.55 21.17 -22.07
CA ASP A 180 11.70 22.55 -21.59
C ASP A 180 13.16 22.98 -21.42
N ASN A 181 14.09 22.04 -21.21
CA ASN A 181 15.49 22.35 -20.89
C ASN A 181 16.52 21.73 -21.84
N LEU A 182 16.10 21.01 -22.88
CA LEU A 182 16.98 20.24 -23.77
C LEU A 182 18.21 21.04 -24.24
N ASN A 183 18.02 22.25 -24.76
CA ASN A 183 19.11 23.07 -25.30
C ASN A 183 20.09 23.61 -24.23
N LYS A 184 19.77 23.46 -22.93
CA LYS A 184 20.64 23.87 -21.81
C LYS A 184 21.41 22.69 -21.22
N GLU A 185 20.98 21.46 -21.47
CA GLU A 185 21.53 20.24 -20.87
C GLU A 185 22.51 19.53 -21.80
N LEU A 186 23.65 20.17 -22.07
CA LEU A 186 24.74 19.54 -22.82
C LEU A 186 25.30 18.34 -22.03
N VAL A 187 25.44 17.20 -22.70
CA VAL A 187 26.11 16.00 -22.19
C VAL A 187 27.60 16.07 -22.50
N GLY A 188 27.95 16.38 -23.75
CA GLY A 188 29.34 16.50 -24.19
C GLY A 188 29.49 16.62 -25.70
N GLU A 189 30.74 16.76 -26.13
CA GLU A 189 31.16 16.63 -27.52
C GLU A 189 31.79 15.26 -27.75
N TYR A 190 31.44 14.64 -28.87
CA TYR A 190 31.84 13.27 -29.20
C TYR A 190 32.44 13.16 -30.60
N PRO A 191 33.38 12.22 -30.80
CA PRO A 191 33.98 11.94 -32.09
C PRO A 191 32.96 11.36 -33.06
N GLY A 192 32.92 11.90 -34.27
CA GLY A 192 32.17 11.34 -35.41
C GLY A 192 33.07 10.50 -36.32
N ASN A 193 32.74 10.44 -37.60
CA ASN A 193 33.46 9.68 -38.61
C ASN A 193 34.72 10.45 -39.08
N PHE A 194 35.89 9.85 -38.90
CA PHE A 194 37.18 10.39 -39.37
C PHE A 194 37.72 9.69 -40.63
N GLN A 195 37.15 8.56 -41.00
CA GLN A 195 37.47 7.82 -42.22
C GLN A 195 36.30 7.84 -43.19
N SER A 196 36.62 7.67 -44.47
CA SER A 196 35.66 7.57 -45.54
C SER A 196 34.84 6.29 -45.49
N GLY A 197 33.51 6.43 -45.49
CA GLY A 197 32.56 5.35 -45.79
C GLY A 197 31.96 4.67 -44.56
N TYR A 198 30.69 4.27 -44.74
CA TYR A 198 29.77 3.35 -44.03
C TYR A 198 29.96 2.95 -42.55
N PHE A 199 31.18 2.87 -42.03
CA PHE A 199 31.45 2.29 -40.73
C PHE A 199 30.88 3.17 -39.60
N PRO A 200 30.03 2.61 -38.74
CA PRO A 200 29.44 3.32 -37.62
C PRO A 200 30.52 3.70 -36.59
N VAL A 201 30.46 4.93 -36.08
CA VAL A 201 31.26 5.34 -34.92
C VAL A 201 30.35 5.41 -33.70
N LEU A 202 30.56 4.50 -32.75
CA LEU A 202 29.85 4.48 -31.47
C LEU A 202 30.60 5.32 -30.44
N SER A 203 29.91 6.26 -29.81
CA SER A 203 30.41 7.02 -28.67
C SER A 203 29.66 6.63 -27.41
N ILE A 204 30.40 6.23 -26.37
CA ILE A 204 29.85 5.92 -25.04
C ILE A 204 29.66 7.23 -24.27
N LEU A 205 28.43 7.48 -23.80
CA LEU A 205 28.12 8.65 -22.98
C LEU A 205 28.36 8.32 -21.50
N ASN A 206 29.42 8.87 -20.91
CA ASN A 206 29.66 8.75 -19.48
C ASN A 206 28.89 9.85 -18.71
N THR A 207 27.57 9.69 -18.59
CA THR A 207 26.68 10.68 -17.98
C THR A 207 25.70 10.04 -17.00
N THR A 208 25.36 10.77 -15.93
CA THR A 208 24.27 10.42 -15.00
C THR A 208 22.97 11.15 -15.36
N LYS A 209 22.99 12.02 -16.37
CA LYS A 209 21.81 12.74 -16.84
C LYS A 209 20.79 11.77 -17.44
N VAL A 210 19.52 12.09 -17.22
CA VAL A 210 18.38 11.39 -17.81
C VAL A 210 17.50 12.40 -18.52
N GLY A 211 16.83 11.98 -19.59
CA GLY A 211 16.01 12.87 -20.39
C GLY A 211 14.92 12.13 -21.14
N SER A 212 13.83 12.84 -21.43
CA SER A 212 12.78 12.39 -22.34
C SER A 212 12.97 12.92 -23.75
N GLN A 213 13.97 13.78 -23.96
CA GLN A 213 14.40 14.26 -25.27
C GLN A 213 15.90 14.18 -25.39
N ILE A 214 16.36 13.80 -26.58
CA ILE A 214 17.77 13.82 -26.96
C ILE A 214 17.92 14.59 -28.27
N LYS A 215 18.94 15.44 -28.33
CA LYS A 215 19.28 16.21 -29.52
C LYS A 215 20.75 16.03 -29.86
N ILE A 216 20.99 15.57 -31.07
CA ILE A 216 22.32 15.33 -31.63
C ILE A 216 22.58 16.44 -32.64
N VAL A 217 23.57 17.29 -32.37
CA VAL A 217 23.86 18.48 -33.17
C VAL A 217 25.24 18.32 -33.80
N ARG A 218 25.33 18.49 -35.12
CA ARG A 218 26.61 18.52 -35.82
C ARG A 218 27.48 19.67 -35.32
N LYS A 219 28.77 19.43 -35.12
CA LYS A 219 29.75 20.47 -34.79
C LYS A 219 30.78 20.68 -35.89
N ASN A 220 31.58 19.64 -36.21
CA ASN A 220 32.63 19.72 -37.23
C ASN A 220 32.37 18.73 -38.39
N MET A 221 32.87 19.07 -39.58
CA MET A 221 32.77 18.25 -40.80
C MET A 221 34.07 18.30 -41.62
N SER A 222 34.26 17.30 -42.49
CA SER A 222 35.56 16.98 -43.07
C SER A 222 36.11 17.95 -44.12
N THR A 223 35.35 18.36 -45.15
CA THR A 223 35.93 19.20 -46.23
C THR A 223 34.94 20.00 -47.10
N THR A 224 33.65 19.66 -47.16
CA THR A 224 32.67 20.33 -48.03
C THR A 224 31.53 20.97 -47.22
N ASP A 225 30.74 21.83 -47.84
CA ASP A 225 29.54 22.41 -47.24
C ASP A 225 28.40 21.40 -47.02
N THR A 226 28.62 20.12 -47.33
CA THR A 226 27.64 19.04 -47.17
C THR A 226 28.14 17.97 -46.22
N SER A 227 27.32 17.57 -45.25
CA SER A 227 27.60 16.42 -44.37
C SER A 227 26.41 15.49 -44.26
N TYR A 228 26.67 14.18 -44.29
CA TYR A 228 25.67 13.15 -44.08
C TYR A 228 25.71 12.64 -42.62
N MET A 229 24.53 12.43 -42.02
CA MET A 229 24.38 11.97 -40.65
C MET A 229 23.18 11.02 -40.53
N ALA A 230 23.43 9.79 -40.09
CA ALA A 230 22.40 8.89 -39.58
C ALA A 230 22.82 8.36 -38.21
N VAL A 231 21.86 8.12 -37.31
CA VAL A 231 22.14 7.81 -35.90
C VAL A 231 21.38 6.59 -35.38
N GLU A 232 22.00 5.89 -34.42
CA GLU A 232 21.38 4.91 -33.53
C GLU A 232 21.65 5.31 -32.08
N ILE A 233 20.68 5.07 -31.19
CA ILE A 233 20.79 5.48 -29.79
C ILE A 233 20.73 4.26 -28.89
N TYR A 234 21.57 4.29 -27.86
CA TYR A 234 21.68 3.22 -26.89
C TYR A 234 21.37 3.76 -25.50
N GLY A 235 20.52 3.06 -24.76
CA GLY A 235 20.08 3.51 -23.45
C GLY A 235 19.04 2.59 -22.85
N LYS A 236 18.60 2.91 -21.64
CA LYS A 236 17.56 2.17 -20.93
C LYS A 236 16.63 3.11 -20.19
N ARG A 237 15.40 2.66 -19.97
CA ARG A 237 14.43 3.39 -19.15
C ARG A 237 14.88 3.39 -17.69
N GLN A 238 14.82 4.53 -17.02
CA GLN A 238 15.36 4.65 -15.65
C GLN A 238 14.64 3.77 -14.63
N ILE A 239 13.37 3.45 -14.87
CA ILE A 239 12.48 2.82 -13.88
C ILE A 239 12.37 1.30 -14.10
N CYS A 240 12.70 0.78 -15.29
CA CYS A 240 12.36 -0.60 -15.66
C CYS A 240 13.53 -1.32 -16.32
N GLY A 241 13.83 -2.51 -15.79
CA GLY A 241 14.79 -3.46 -16.37
C GLY A 241 14.05 -4.54 -17.17
N ASP A 242 14.58 -5.76 -17.15
CA ASP A 242 13.89 -6.92 -17.71
C ASP A 242 13.10 -7.63 -16.61
N VAL A 243 11.78 -7.77 -16.79
CA VAL A 243 10.97 -8.64 -15.93
C VAL A 243 11.02 -10.02 -16.52
N PHE A 244 11.67 -10.92 -15.78
CA PHE A 244 11.74 -12.33 -16.14
C PHE A 244 10.33 -12.94 -16.15
N ILE A 245 9.94 -13.52 -17.28
CA ILE A 245 8.66 -14.19 -17.48
C ILE A 245 8.71 -15.59 -16.86
N PRO A 246 7.65 -16.06 -16.19
CA PRO A 246 7.60 -17.42 -15.69
C PRO A 246 7.26 -18.47 -16.75
N VAL A 247 7.37 -19.71 -16.28
CA VAL A 247 7.19 -21.01 -16.92
C VAL A 247 5.73 -21.31 -17.36
N PHE A 248 4.78 -20.37 -17.27
CA PHE A 248 3.34 -20.64 -17.51
C PHE A 248 2.64 -19.62 -18.43
N ALA A 249 2.04 -20.12 -19.52
CA ALA A 249 1.13 -19.39 -20.40
C ALA A 249 0.04 -20.30 -20.94
N GLU A 250 -1.13 -19.73 -21.18
CA GLU A 250 -2.21 -20.36 -21.92
C GLU A 250 -2.18 -19.88 -23.37
N MET A 251 -2.31 -20.80 -24.32
CA MET A 251 -2.36 -20.49 -25.76
C MET A 251 -3.65 -21.07 -26.34
N SER A 252 -4.15 -20.48 -27.42
CA SER A 252 -5.40 -20.92 -28.09
C SER A 252 -5.27 -22.31 -28.73
N SER A 253 -5.04 -22.39 -30.03
CA SER A 253 -4.94 -23.63 -30.79
C SER A 253 -3.49 -24.15 -30.80
N LYS A 254 -3.29 -25.38 -30.32
CA LYS A 254 -1.97 -25.96 -30.03
C LYS A 254 -1.64 -27.08 -31.01
N HIS A 255 -0.44 -27.08 -31.57
CA HIS A 255 0.23 -28.31 -32.03
C HIS A 255 1.53 -28.46 -31.23
N GLU A 256 1.56 -29.45 -30.32
CA GLU A 256 2.74 -29.94 -29.55
C GLU A 256 3.78 -28.93 -29.02
N CYS A 257 3.48 -27.64 -28.89
CA CYS A 257 4.43 -26.64 -28.39
C CYS A 257 4.20 -26.33 -26.90
N THR A 258 5.27 -26.11 -26.14
CA THR A 258 5.28 -25.56 -24.78
C THR A 258 5.46 -24.04 -24.81
N ILE A 259 5.22 -23.33 -23.70
CA ILE A 259 5.53 -21.89 -23.63
C ILE A 259 7.02 -21.61 -23.87
N MET A 260 7.91 -22.54 -23.50
CA MET A 260 9.34 -22.39 -23.78
C MET A 260 9.59 -22.23 -25.27
N ASP A 261 8.69 -22.72 -26.13
CA ASP A 261 8.77 -22.55 -27.59
C ASP A 261 8.34 -21.15 -28.02
N ALA A 262 7.48 -20.47 -27.27
CA ALA A 262 7.14 -19.08 -27.54
C ALA A 262 8.14 -18.09 -26.95
N TYR A 263 9.20 -18.51 -26.23
CA TYR A 263 10.16 -17.57 -25.68
C TYR A 263 11.11 -17.05 -26.75
N ILE A 264 11.55 -15.79 -26.65
CA ILE A 264 12.38 -15.15 -27.68
C ILE A 264 13.70 -15.90 -27.96
N ASP A 265 14.31 -16.47 -26.92
CA ASP A 265 15.57 -17.23 -27.03
C ASP A 265 15.35 -18.70 -27.40
N SER A 266 14.10 -19.11 -27.65
CA SER A 266 13.78 -20.50 -27.96
C SER A 266 14.19 -20.89 -29.38
N PRO A 267 14.71 -22.11 -29.60
CA PRO A 267 14.87 -22.66 -30.93
C PRO A 267 13.55 -23.08 -31.57
N PHE A 268 12.45 -23.15 -30.79
CA PHE A 268 11.11 -23.49 -31.26
C PHE A 268 10.24 -22.23 -31.34
N THR A 269 9.01 -22.32 -31.86
CA THR A 269 8.08 -21.18 -31.98
C THR A 269 6.64 -21.63 -31.82
N TRP A 270 5.84 -20.87 -31.07
CA TRP A 270 4.39 -21.08 -31.07
C TRP A 270 3.78 -20.62 -32.39
N CYS A 271 2.98 -21.50 -33.00
CA CYS A 271 2.17 -21.20 -34.16
C CYS A 271 0.72 -21.64 -33.93
N ALA A 272 -0.24 -20.77 -34.25
CA ALA A 272 -1.65 -21.10 -34.21
C ALA A 272 -2.02 -22.08 -35.34
N LEU A 273 -3.05 -22.91 -35.11
CA LEU A 273 -3.62 -23.76 -36.15
C LEU A 273 -4.27 -22.91 -37.25
N SER A 274 -4.27 -23.41 -38.48
CA SER A 274 -4.80 -22.70 -39.66
C SER A 274 -6.30 -22.37 -39.58
N ASN A 275 -7.06 -23.08 -38.75
CA ASN A 275 -8.49 -22.84 -38.53
C ASN A 275 -8.79 -21.94 -37.31
N ASP A 276 -7.77 -21.43 -36.62
CA ASP A 276 -7.95 -20.52 -35.48
C ASP A 276 -8.13 -19.08 -35.96
N SER A 277 -9.38 -18.62 -35.91
CA SER A 277 -9.75 -17.27 -36.32
C SER A 277 -9.43 -16.19 -35.27
N LYS A 278 -9.10 -16.58 -34.03
CA LYS A 278 -8.84 -15.65 -32.92
C LYS A 278 -7.66 -16.15 -32.06
N PRO A 279 -6.47 -16.28 -32.67
CA PRO A 279 -5.30 -16.78 -31.97
C PRO A 279 -4.94 -15.88 -30.78
N TYR A 280 -4.46 -16.47 -29.70
CA TYR A 280 -4.00 -15.71 -28.53
C TYR A 280 -2.95 -16.45 -27.71
N ILE A 281 -2.16 -15.67 -26.97
CA ILE A 281 -1.25 -16.12 -25.91
C ILE A 281 -1.59 -15.32 -24.65
N ILE A 282 -1.86 -15.98 -23.53
CA ILE A 282 -2.01 -15.37 -22.20
C ILE A 282 -0.80 -15.78 -21.36
N ILE A 283 0.03 -14.81 -21.00
CA ILE A 283 1.22 -14.99 -20.16
C ILE A 283 0.83 -14.67 -18.72
N GLU A 284 1.08 -15.60 -17.79
CA GLU A 284 0.96 -15.36 -16.35
C GLU A 284 2.35 -15.05 -15.77
N LEU A 285 2.45 -13.94 -15.05
CA LEU A 285 3.64 -13.47 -14.36
C LEU A 285 3.71 -14.05 -12.94
N ASN A 286 4.93 -14.23 -12.42
CA ASN A 286 5.18 -14.90 -11.13
C ASN A 286 4.57 -14.10 -9.98
N GLN A 287 4.67 -12.79 -10.12
CA GLN A 287 4.15 -11.80 -9.21
C GLN A 287 3.53 -10.68 -10.03
N VAL A 288 2.67 -9.89 -9.40
CA VAL A 288 2.17 -8.67 -10.02
C VAL A 288 3.34 -7.73 -10.22
N SER A 289 3.48 -7.20 -11.43
CA SER A 289 4.61 -6.33 -11.79
C SER A 289 4.14 -5.19 -12.67
N ALA A 290 4.92 -4.13 -12.68
CA ALA A 290 4.74 -3.02 -13.60
C ALA A 290 5.36 -3.40 -14.95
N ILE A 291 4.54 -3.52 -15.99
CA ILE A 291 4.96 -3.97 -17.30
C ILE A 291 5.23 -2.77 -18.20
N SER A 292 6.38 -2.80 -18.87
CA SER A 292 6.90 -1.69 -19.66
C SER A 292 6.86 -1.93 -21.16
N GLY A 293 6.79 -3.18 -21.62
CA GLY A 293 6.75 -3.49 -23.04
C GLY A 293 6.73 -4.98 -23.36
N ILE A 294 6.77 -5.29 -24.65
CA ILE A 294 6.83 -6.66 -25.17
C ILE A 294 7.77 -6.71 -26.37
N ASN A 295 8.73 -7.63 -26.33
CA ASN A 295 9.52 -8.03 -27.48
C ASN A 295 8.82 -9.15 -28.24
N VAL A 296 8.90 -9.13 -29.56
CA VAL A 296 8.29 -10.12 -30.44
C VAL A 296 9.25 -10.52 -31.58
N GLN A 297 9.22 -11.80 -31.94
CA GLN A 297 9.96 -12.41 -33.05
C GLN A 297 9.08 -13.39 -33.82
N GLY A 298 9.48 -13.68 -35.07
CA GLY A 298 8.86 -14.70 -35.91
C GLY A 298 9.30 -16.13 -35.59
N ASP A 299 8.92 -17.07 -36.44
CA ASP A 299 9.39 -18.45 -36.40
C ASP A 299 10.89 -18.54 -36.68
N SER A 300 11.62 -19.29 -35.84
CA SER A 300 13.05 -19.54 -36.00
C SER A 300 13.37 -20.35 -37.27
N ASN A 301 12.42 -21.17 -37.75
CA ASN A 301 12.68 -22.15 -38.81
C ASN A 301 12.06 -21.78 -40.17
N SER A 302 10.98 -20.99 -40.22
CA SER A 302 10.27 -20.65 -41.46
C SER A 302 9.93 -19.16 -41.59
N ASP A 303 9.63 -18.71 -42.82
CA ASP A 303 9.11 -17.36 -43.09
C ASP A 303 7.66 -17.21 -42.60
N SER A 304 7.46 -17.28 -41.29
CA SER A 304 6.15 -17.12 -40.66
C SER A 304 6.27 -16.24 -39.43
N TRP A 305 5.49 -15.16 -39.36
CA TRP A 305 5.52 -14.26 -38.20
C TRP A 305 4.27 -13.39 -38.12
N VAL A 306 3.90 -13.00 -36.90
CA VAL A 306 2.85 -12.00 -36.66
C VAL A 306 3.38 -10.60 -37.00
N THR A 307 2.61 -9.81 -37.76
CA THR A 307 2.97 -8.44 -38.20
C THR A 307 2.24 -7.36 -37.42
N GLU A 308 1.10 -7.67 -36.81
CA GLU A 308 0.35 -6.75 -35.95
C GLU A 308 -0.36 -7.52 -34.83
N TYR A 309 -0.45 -6.92 -33.64
CA TYR A 309 -1.15 -7.52 -32.49
C TYR A 309 -1.76 -6.47 -31.55
N GLN A 310 -2.70 -6.91 -30.71
CA GLN A 310 -3.25 -6.12 -29.60
C GLN A 310 -2.95 -6.82 -28.28
N ILE A 311 -3.02 -6.05 -27.17
CA ILE A 311 -2.82 -6.60 -25.83
C ILE A 311 -4.00 -6.32 -24.90
N TRP A 312 -4.17 -7.23 -23.94
CA TRP A 312 -4.97 -7.01 -22.73
C TRP A 312 -4.07 -7.28 -21.53
N TYR A 313 -4.32 -6.56 -20.44
CA TYR A 313 -3.51 -6.66 -19.23
C TYR A 313 -4.39 -6.61 -17.98
N GLY A 314 -3.94 -7.20 -16.88
CA GLY A 314 -4.62 -7.05 -15.59
C GLY A 314 -4.06 -7.95 -14.50
N VAL A 315 -4.49 -7.73 -13.27
CA VAL A 315 -4.11 -8.58 -12.13
C VAL A 315 -4.99 -9.82 -12.06
N VAL A 316 -6.24 -9.73 -12.51
CA VAL A 316 -7.20 -10.84 -12.56
C VAL A 316 -7.48 -11.20 -14.02
N LYS A 317 -7.21 -12.46 -14.39
CA LYS A 317 -7.26 -12.97 -15.76
C LYS A 317 -8.56 -12.67 -16.52
N TYR A 318 -9.73 -12.83 -15.89
CA TYR A 318 -11.01 -12.59 -16.57
C TYR A 318 -11.47 -11.12 -16.54
N LYS A 319 -10.73 -10.23 -15.84
CA LYS A 319 -10.97 -8.78 -15.78
C LYS A 319 -9.91 -7.97 -16.53
N MET A 320 -9.14 -8.61 -17.41
CA MET A 320 -8.09 -7.91 -18.17
C MET A 320 -8.70 -6.78 -19.02
N LYS A 321 -8.05 -5.62 -18.96
CA LYS A 321 -8.42 -4.41 -19.70
C LYS A 321 -7.75 -4.43 -21.07
N ASN A 322 -8.48 -4.06 -22.12
CA ASN A 322 -7.91 -3.89 -23.46
C ASN A 322 -7.11 -2.59 -23.51
N ASP A 323 -5.88 -2.63 -24.00
CA ASP A 323 -5.09 -1.43 -24.19
C ASP A 323 -5.56 -0.57 -25.39
N MET A 324 -6.36 -1.16 -26.30
CA MET A 324 -6.87 -0.55 -27.53
C MET A 324 -5.80 -0.19 -28.58
N SER A 325 -4.53 -0.06 -28.18
CA SER A 325 -3.40 0.16 -29.07
C SER A 325 -3.15 -1.04 -29.99
N LEU A 326 -2.79 -0.75 -31.23
CA LEU A 326 -2.30 -1.72 -32.20
C LEU A 326 -0.77 -1.67 -32.22
N TYR A 327 -0.13 -2.79 -31.92
CA TYR A 327 1.32 -2.92 -31.83
C TYR A 327 1.90 -3.57 -33.08
N ILE A 328 3.11 -3.16 -33.43
CA ILE A 328 3.83 -3.69 -34.60
C ILE A 328 4.42 -5.05 -34.22
N GLY A 329 4.09 -6.08 -34.99
CA GLY A 329 4.63 -7.42 -34.85
C GLY A 329 6.08 -7.54 -35.33
N SER A 330 6.56 -8.75 -35.55
CA SER A 330 7.90 -8.96 -36.08
C SER A 330 8.01 -8.55 -37.55
N LYS A 331 9.22 -8.18 -37.96
CA LYS A 331 9.57 -7.83 -39.35
C LYS A 331 10.25 -8.98 -40.10
N GLY A 332 10.45 -10.12 -39.45
CA GLY A 332 11.10 -11.28 -40.05
C GLY A 332 11.13 -12.47 -39.10
N ARG A 333 11.90 -13.50 -39.47
CA ARG A 333 12.04 -14.76 -38.72
C ARG A 333 12.71 -14.57 -37.36
N ILE A 334 13.93 -14.02 -37.39
CA ILE A 334 14.82 -13.89 -36.21
C ILE A 334 15.26 -12.43 -36.03
N PHE A 335 15.65 -11.78 -37.13
CA PHE A 335 16.08 -10.37 -37.13
C PHE A 335 15.36 -9.58 -38.24
N PRO A 336 15.03 -8.29 -38.01
CA PRO A 336 15.17 -7.56 -36.74
C PRO A 336 14.11 -7.98 -35.71
N TYR A 337 14.53 -8.11 -34.45
CA TYR A 337 13.58 -8.28 -33.34
C TYR A 337 12.82 -6.98 -33.13
N THR A 338 11.54 -7.06 -32.75
CA THR A 338 10.70 -5.87 -32.55
C THR A 338 10.38 -5.75 -31.08
N ILE A 339 10.66 -4.59 -30.49
CA ILE A 339 10.31 -4.29 -29.10
C ILE A 339 9.25 -3.19 -29.10
N ASN A 340 8.09 -3.48 -28.54
CA ASN A 340 7.05 -2.47 -28.35
C ASN A 340 7.07 -2.01 -26.91
N TRP A 341 7.56 -0.79 -26.67
CA TRP A 341 7.44 -0.13 -25.38
C TRP A 341 6.05 0.47 -25.20
N PHE A 342 5.52 0.35 -24.00
CA PHE A 342 4.22 0.89 -23.65
C PHE A 342 4.33 2.33 -23.18
N SER A 343 3.37 3.16 -23.62
CA SER A 343 3.27 4.58 -23.28
C SER A 343 3.08 4.83 -21.78
N ARG A 344 2.63 3.83 -21.03
CA ARG A 344 2.59 3.82 -19.57
C ARG A 344 2.94 2.44 -19.03
N LEU A 345 3.26 2.37 -17.74
CA LEU A 345 3.44 1.08 -17.08
C LEU A 345 2.08 0.45 -16.78
N TYR A 346 1.90 -0.81 -17.17
CA TYR A 346 0.69 -1.56 -16.85
C TYR A 346 0.93 -2.42 -15.62
N LEU A 347 0.14 -2.22 -14.56
CA LEU A 347 0.09 -3.16 -13.46
C LEU A 347 -0.58 -4.45 -13.93
N ALA A 348 0.16 -5.55 -13.98
CA ALA A 348 -0.36 -6.80 -14.47
C ALA A 348 0.22 -8.01 -13.75
N LYS A 349 -0.62 -9.04 -13.60
CA LYS A 349 -0.20 -10.43 -13.42
C LYS A 349 -0.37 -11.22 -14.70
N TYR A 350 -1.34 -10.84 -15.53
CA TYR A 350 -1.66 -11.49 -16.79
C TYR A 350 -1.54 -10.51 -17.94
N ILE A 351 -0.93 -10.96 -19.03
CA ILE A 351 -0.92 -10.26 -20.30
C ILE A 351 -1.43 -11.20 -21.38
N LYS A 352 -2.47 -10.78 -22.10
CA LYS A 352 -2.95 -11.47 -23.29
C LYS A 352 -2.48 -10.74 -24.52
N VAL A 353 -1.79 -11.45 -25.41
CA VAL A 353 -1.44 -11.01 -26.76
C VAL A 353 -2.40 -11.66 -27.74
N MET A 354 -3.03 -10.85 -28.60
CA MET A 354 -3.87 -11.32 -29.70
C MET A 354 -3.31 -10.85 -31.03
N PRO A 355 -2.67 -11.75 -31.79
CA PRO A 355 -2.31 -11.49 -33.18
C PRO A 355 -3.52 -11.04 -34.00
N LYS A 356 -3.28 -10.07 -34.89
CA LYS A 356 -4.30 -9.52 -35.81
C LYS A 356 -3.98 -9.82 -37.25
N LEU A 357 -2.73 -9.59 -37.65
CA LEU A 357 -2.20 -9.86 -38.98
C LEU A 357 -0.89 -10.64 -38.87
N TRP A 358 -0.59 -11.46 -39.87
CA TRP A 358 0.63 -12.27 -39.94
C TRP A 358 1.05 -12.51 -41.38
N ASN A 359 2.34 -12.75 -41.56
CA ASN A 359 2.92 -13.27 -42.78
C ASN A 359 2.89 -14.80 -42.78
N ASN A 360 2.33 -15.40 -43.82
CA ASN A 360 2.21 -16.85 -44.04
C ASN A 360 1.39 -17.60 -42.97
N LYS A 361 1.97 -17.84 -41.78
CA LYS A 361 1.31 -18.46 -40.63
C LYS A 361 1.41 -17.57 -39.39
N CYS A 362 0.42 -17.68 -38.50
CA CYS A 362 0.40 -16.98 -37.22
C CYS A 362 1.40 -17.63 -36.26
N CYS A 363 2.67 -17.25 -36.37
CA CYS A 363 3.76 -17.72 -35.50
C CYS A 363 4.38 -16.55 -34.74
N MET A 364 4.68 -16.74 -33.46
CA MET A 364 5.25 -15.68 -32.63
C MET A 364 6.08 -16.26 -31.48
N ARG A 365 7.25 -15.67 -31.29
CA ARG A 365 8.01 -15.69 -30.03
C ARG A 365 7.89 -14.35 -29.33
N ILE A 366 7.89 -14.35 -28.01
CA ILE A 366 7.54 -13.21 -27.18
C ILE A 366 8.41 -13.16 -25.91
N HIS A 367 8.77 -11.95 -25.50
CA HIS A 367 9.33 -11.66 -24.19
C HIS A 367 8.67 -10.40 -23.60
N VAL A 368 8.04 -10.50 -22.43
CA VAL A 368 7.44 -9.37 -21.71
C VAL A 368 8.52 -8.64 -20.93
N ARG A 369 8.58 -7.32 -21.07
CA ARG A 369 9.50 -6.43 -20.34
C ARG A 369 8.73 -5.72 -19.21
N GLY A 370 9.41 -5.43 -18.10
CA GLY A 370 8.78 -4.77 -16.97
C GLY A 370 9.78 -4.27 -15.93
N CYS A 371 9.32 -3.69 -14.85
CA CYS A 371 10.19 -3.11 -13.84
C CYS A 371 10.58 -4.17 -12.80
N THR A 372 11.88 -4.25 -12.49
CA THR A 372 12.44 -5.20 -11.50
C THR A 372 12.20 -4.75 -10.05
N LYS A 373 11.81 -3.49 -9.87
CA LYS A 373 11.46 -2.93 -8.57
C LYS A 373 10.17 -3.58 -8.06
N PRO A 374 10.17 -4.14 -6.84
CA PRO A 374 8.98 -4.76 -6.29
C PRO A 374 7.89 -3.71 -6.00
N LEU A 375 6.65 -4.20 -5.91
CA LEU A 375 5.53 -3.44 -5.38
C LEU A 375 5.52 -3.69 -3.88
N ASP A 376 5.74 -2.63 -3.09
CA ASP A 376 5.97 -2.74 -1.66
C ASP A 376 4.80 -2.16 -0.85
N ALA A 377 4.69 -2.61 0.39
CA ALA A 377 3.78 -2.02 1.36
C ALA A 377 4.36 -0.72 1.95
N PRO A 378 3.53 0.12 2.59
CA PRO A 378 4.00 1.29 3.32
C PRO A 378 5.02 0.94 4.39
N ALA A 379 6.04 1.79 4.53
CA ALA A 379 7.12 1.60 5.50
C ALA A 379 7.03 2.64 6.62
N GLN A 380 7.74 2.39 7.73
CA GLN A 380 7.90 3.34 8.84
C GLN A 380 6.57 3.85 9.39
N LEU A 381 5.68 2.92 9.75
CA LEU A 381 4.42 3.27 10.42
C LEU A 381 4.72 3.89 11.79
N ASN A 382 4.34 5.15 11.95
CA ASN A 382 4.40 5.88 13.21
C ASN A 382 2.99 5.99 13.79
N THR A 383 2.88 5.67 15.07
CA THR A 383 1.62 5.66 15.81
C THR A 383 1.71 6.56 17.04
N SER A 384 0.71 7.40 17.25
CA SER A 384 0.52 8.12 18.51
C SER A 384 -0.96 8.15 18.89
N ASP A 385 -1.22 8.24 20.19
CA ASP A 385 -2.56 8.39 20.74
C ASP A 385 -2.70 9.70 21.53
N GLU A 386 -3.78 10.43 21.25
CA GLU A 386 -4.17 11.63 21.99
C GLU A 386 -5.69 11.61 22.22
N ASN A 387 -6.13 11.56 23.48
CA ASN A 387 -7.52 11.71 23.91
C ASN A 387 -8.58 11.16 22.92
N LYS A 388 -8.79 9.84 22.94
CA LYS A 388 -9.74 9.16 22.06
C LYS A 388 -9.42 9.21 20.56
N LYS A 389 -8.19 9.57 20.18
CA LYS A 389 -7.76 9.59 18.78
C LYS A 389 -6.46 8.84 18.60
N LEU A 390 -6.40 8.04 17.55
CA LEU A 390 -5.20 7.36 17.08
C LEU A 390 -4.70 8.09 15.83
N VAL A 391 -3.53 8.69 15.90
CA VAL A 391 -2.88 9.39 14.79
C VAL A 391 -1.86 8.45 14.18
N LEU A 392 -2.01 8.22 12.88
CA LEU A 392 -1.19 7.30 12.10
C LEU A 392 -0.50 8.07 10.99
N SER A 393 0.77 7.78 10.75
CA SER A 393 1.50 8.27 9.58
C SER A 393 2.50 7.23 9.09
N TRP A 394 2.77 7.20 7.79
CA TRP A 394 3.70 6.26 7.18
C TRP A 394 4.46 6.89 6.01
N LYS A 395 5.52 6.21 5.56
CA LYS A 395 6.25 6.57 4.36
C LYS A 395 5.65 5.84 3.15
N GLU A 396 5.34 6.59 2.11
CA GLU A 396 4.94 6.05 0.81
C GLU A 396 6.07 5.17 0.24
N PRO A 397 5.75 3.92 -0.19
CA PRO A 397 6.74 3.04 -0.77
C PRO A 397 7.18 3.55 -2.13
N ASP A 398 8.45 3.32 -2.45
CA ASP A 398 9.04 3.76 -3.70
C ASP A 398 8.63 2.81 -4.84
N SER A 399 7.50 3.10 -5.49
CA SER A 399 6.84 2.20 -6.44
C SER A 399 6.98 2.66 -7.90
N PRO A 400 7.11 1.74 -8.88
CA PRO A 400 7.11 2.07 -10.31
C PRO A 400 5.72 2.50 -10.84
N VAL A 401 4.64 2.16 -10.13
CA VAL A 401 3.26 2.53 -10.46
C VAL A 401 2.61 3.32 -9.32
N PRO A 402 1.67 4.24 -9.62
CA PRO A 402 1.00 5.02 -8.60
C PRO A 402 0.15 4.16 -7.66
N ILE A 403 0.12 4.52 -6.39
CA ILE A 403 -0.78 3.95 -5.38
C ILE A 403 -2.11 4.68 -5.48
N LEU A 404 -3.22 3.95 -5.52
CA LEU A 404 -4.56 4.53 -5.61
C LEU A 404 -5.03 5.05 -4.25
N LYS A 405 -4.80 4.26 -3.20
CA LYS A 405 -5.20 4.56 -1.82
C LYS A 405 -4.48 3.63 -0.83
N TYR A 406 -4.57 3.96 0.44
CA TYR A 406 -4.13 3.15 1.55
C TYR A 406 -5.35 2.61 2.30
N LYS A 407 -5.29 1.33 2.69
CA LYS A 407 -6.32 0.68 3.50
C LYS A 407 -5.73 0.38 4.88
N ILE A 408 -6.30 0.97 5.92
CA ILE A 408 -5.85 0.83 7.29
C ILE A 408 -6.75 -0.17 7.97
N ASN A 409 -6.16 -1.23 8.53
CA ASN A 409 -6.87 -2.20 9.36
C ASN A 409 -6.41 -2.02 10.80
N VAL A 410 -7.36 -1.72 11.69
CA VAL A 410 -7.12 -1.57 13.12
C VAL A 410 -7.88 -2.66 13.84
N GLN A 411 -7.15 -3.59 14.45
CA GLN A 411 -7.71 -4.58 15.35
C GLN A 411 -7.30 -4.23 16.77
N SER A 412 -8.21 -4.36 17.73
CA SER A 412 -7.90 -4.04 19.12
C SER A 412 -8.41 -5.12 20.07
N LEU A 413 -7.58 -5.40 21.09
CA LEU A 413 -7.84 -6.36 22.14
C LEU A 413 -7.38 -5.83 23.49
N LYS A 414 -7.98 -6.35 24.56
CA LYS A 414 -7.64 -6.00 25.95
C LYS A 414 -7.23 -7.24 26.74
N PRO A 415 -6.03 -7.27 27.34
CA PRO A 415 -5.58 -8.43 28.12
C PRO A 415 -6.47 -8.78 29.32
N TYR A 416 -7.16 -7.79 29.88
CA TYR A 416 -7.99 -7.92 31.09
C TYR A 416 -9.49 -8.09 30.80
N ASN A 417 -9.92 -7.92 29.54
CA ASN A 417 -11.32 -8.05 29.14
C ASN A 417 -11.41 -8.89 27.87
N SER A 418 -11.59 -10.21 28.05
CA SER A 418 -11.65 -11.18 26.95
C SER A 418 -12.86 -11.02 26.04
N SER A 419 -13.90 -10.32 26.50
CA SER A 419 -15.10 -10.03 25.69
C SER A 419 -14.91 -8.81 24.80
N PHE A 420 -13.83 -8.04 24.98
CA PHE A 420 -13.55 -6.86 24.19
C PHE A 420 -12.82 -7.21 22.89
N PHE A 421 -13.46 -6.93 21.76
CA PHE A 421 -12.85 -6.97 20.44
C PHE A 421 -13.34 -5.78 19.63
N PHE A 422 -12.42 -5.09 18.97
CA PHE A 422 -12.74 -4.02 18.04
C PHE A 422 -12.00 -4.23 16.73
N PHE A 423 -12.72 -4.05 15.62
CA PHE A 423 -12.16 -4.09 14.29
C PHE A 423 -12.70 -2.91 13.50
N ASN A 424 -11.82 -2.15 12.88
CA ASN A 424 -12.18 -1.08 11.98
C ASN A 424 -11.29 -1.09 10.74
N THR A 425 -11.88 -0.76 9.60
CA THR A 425 -11.18 -0.60 8.34
C THR A 425 -11.53 0.75 7.75
N THR A 426 -10.52 1.54 7.43
CA THR A 426 -10.68 2.86 6.80
C THR A 426 -9.75 3.01 5.61
N GLU A 427 -10.08 3.92 4.70
CA GLU A 427 -9.31 4.18 3.50
C GLU A 427 -8.95 5.67 3.39
N THR A 428 -7.78 5.97 2.82
CA THR A 428 -7.31 7.34 2.57
C THR A 428 -6.36 7.38 1.39
N VAL A 429 -6.23 8.53 0.73
CA VAL A 429 -5.22 8.77 -0.31
C VAL A 429 -3.96 9.44 0.24
N TYR A 430 -4.00 9.88 1.50
CA TYR A 430 -2.89 10.55 2.17
C TYR A 430 -2.05 9.56 2.98
N THR A 431 -0.81 9.92 3.28
CA THR A 431 0.11 9.11 4.12
C THR A 431 -0.09 9.31 5.62
N ASN A 432 -1.22 9.90 6.01
CA ASN A 432 -1.62 10.07 7.39
C ASN A 432 -3.14 9.97 7.53
N ILE A 433 -3.59 9.59 8.72
CA ILE A 433 -5.00 9.54 9.10
C ILE A 433 -5.15 9.64 10.62
N THR A 434 -6.26 10.23 11.07
CA THR A 434 -6.67 10.23 12.47
C THR A 434 -7.93 9.39 12.60
N ILE A 435 -7.90 8.38 13.46
CA ILE A 435 -9.03 7.48 13.73
C ILE A 435 -9.56 7.78 15.13
N GLU A 436 -10.86 8.03 15.23
CA GLU A 436 -11.52 8.20 16.53
C GLU A 436 -11.76 6.84 17.18
N VAL A 437 -11.32 6.70 18.43
CA VAL A 437 -11.41 5.48 19.21
C VAL A 437 -11.90 5.81 20.62
N ASP A 438 -13.16 5.47 20.89
CA ASP A 438 -13.85 5.80 22.15
C ASP A 438 -13.36 5.04 23.39
N PHE A 439 -12.36 4.19 23.24
CA PHE A 439 -11.79 3.33 24.29
C PHE A 439 -10.27 3.33 24.22
N HIS A 440 -9.61 3.06 25.35
CA HIS A 440 -8.14 3.09 25.50
C HIS A 440 -7.67 1.91 26.37
N ALA A 441 -6.38 1.90 26.76
CA ALA A 441 -5.74 0.78 27.47
C ALA A 441 -5.90 -0.57 26.74
N ALA A 442 -5.76 -0.52 25.42
CA ALA A 442 -5.86 -1.65 24.52
C ALA A 442 -4.61 -1.78 23.66
N ILE A 443 -4.36 -3.00 23.18
CA ILE A 443 -3.32 -3.29 22.19
C ILE A 443 -3.98 -3.12 20.82
N PHE A 444 -3.51 -2.15 20.04
CA PHE A 444 -3.94 -1.92 18.67
C PHE A 444 -2.96 -2.61 17.72
N ASN A 445 -3.39 -3.67 17.05
CA ASN A 445 -2.68 -4.24 15.93
C ASN A 445 -3.10 -3.48 14.67
N ILE A 446 -2.17 -2.68 14.14
CA ILE A 446 -2.44 -1.78 13.02
C ILE A 446 -1.64 -2.27 11.82
N SER A 447 -2.31 -2.46 10.68
CA SER A 447 -1.66 -2.65 9.39
C SER A 447 -2.13 -1.57 8.42
N VAL A 448 -1.23 -1.16 7.53
CA VAL A 448 -1.54 -0.24 6.43
C VAL A 448 -1.17 -0.95 5.14
N ASP A 449 -2.17 -1.18 4.30
CA ASP A 449 -2.00 -1.84 3.01
C ASP A 449 -1.92 -0.77 1.90
N ALA A 450 -1.04 -0.96 0.92
CA ALA A 450 -0.99 -0.12 -0.29
C ALA A 450 -1.86 -0.74 -1.38
N VAL A 451 -2.86 -0.01 -1.86
CA VAL A 451 -3.79 -0.46 -2.91
C VAL A 451 -3.35 0.11 -4.26
N TYR A 452 -2.93 -0.76 -5.18
CA TYR A 452 -2.43 -0.39 -6.50
C TYR A 452 -3.48 -0.54 -7.61
N ASP A 453 -4.42 -1.47 -7.43
CA ASP A 453 -5.60 -1.67 -8.28
C ASP A 453 -6.73 -2.20 -7.39
N GLU A 454 -7.98 -2.08 -7.82
CA GLU A 454 -9.14 -2.56 -7.04
C GLU A 454 -9.03 -4.05 -6.69
N ASP A 455 -8.36 -4.83 -7.54
CA ASP A 455 -8.12 -6.26 -7.36
C ASP A 455 -6.70 -6.58 -6.82
N TYR A 456 -5.88 -5.57 -6.44
CA TYR A 456 -4.53 -5.79 -5.95
C TYR A 456 -4.04 -4.79 -4.90
N PHE A 457 -3.61 -5.33 -3.77
CA PHE A 457 -2.98 -4.57 -2.69
C PHE A 457 -1.82 -5.36 -2.09
N VAL A 458 -0.86 -4.64 -1.52
CA VAL A 458 0.27 -5.22 -0.79
C VAL A 458 0.08 -4.91 0.69
N GLN A 459 0.04 -5.97 1.50
CA GLN A 459 -0.21 -5.85 2.94
C GLN A 459 1.02 -5.33 3.66
N GLY A 460 0.82 -4.34 4.53
CA GLY A 460 1.85 -3.88 5.45
C GLY A 460 2.00 -4.82 6.64
N GLU A 461 3.19 -4.79 7.24
CA GLU A 461 3.41 -5.51 8.50
C GLU A 461 2.50 -4.95 9.61
N SER A 462 1.91 -5.85 10.39
CA SER A 462 1.09 -5.46 11.54
C SER A 462 2.00 -4.99 12.68
N MET A 463 1.82 -3.76 13.14
CA MET A 463 2.55 -3.20 14.27
C MET A 463 1.63 -3.07 15.50
N PRO A 464 2.03 -3.60 16.66
CA PRO A 464 1.28 -3.41 17.90
C PRO A 464 1.56 -2.03 18.51
N HIS A 465 0.52 -1.26 18.78
CA HIS A 465 0.56 -0.01 19.54
C HIS A 465 -0.17 -0.19 20.88
N TYR A 466 0.52 0.13 21.98
CA TYR A 466 -0.06 0.07 23.32
C TYR A 466 -0.60 1.44 23.70
N SER A 467 -1.92 1.60 23.61
CA SER A 467 -2.55 2.85 24.05
C SER A 467 -2.50 3.01 25.55
N LYS A 468 -2.30 4.25 26.01
CA LYS A 468 -2.33 4.55 27.44
C LYS A 468 -3.78 4.53 27.93
N PRO A 469 -4.05 4.14 29.18
CA PRO A 469 -5.36 4.34 29.78
C PRO A 469 -5.77 5.81 29.76
N ILE A 470 -7.07 6.04 29.63
CA ILE A 470 -7.68 7.36 29.86
C ILE A 470 -8.60 7.26 31.06
N SER A 471 -9.13 8.39 31.52
CA SER A 471 -10.06 8.40 32.64
C SER A 471 -11.24 7.46 32.43
N PRO A 472 -11.60 6.69 33.46
CA PRO A 472 -12.89 6.03 33.47
C PRO A 472 -14.04 7.05 33.36
N PRO A 473 -15.22 6.64 32.85
CA PRO A 473 -16.42 7.46 32.94
C PRO A 473 -16.81 7.69 34.40
N ALA A 474 -17.62 8.73 34.66
CA ALA A 474 -18.13 8.98 36.01
C ALA A 474 -18.98 7.81 36.52
N PRO A 475 -18.75 7.33 37.76
CA PRO A 475 -19.62 6.35 38.39
C PRO A 475 -21.04 6.89 38.56
N THR A 476 -22.05 6.08 38.31
CA THR A 476 -23.45 6.47 38.59
C THR A 476 -23.83 6.14 40.02
N TYR A 477 -24.83 6.85 40.55
CA TYR A 477 -25.34 6.65 41.90
C TYR A 477 -26.86 6.74 41.95
N GLU A 478 -27.44 6.08 42.94
CA GLU A 478 -28.86 6.13 43.27
C GLU A 478 -29.04 6.48 44.74
N VAL A 479 -29.99 7.37 45.05
CA VAL A 479 -30.30 7.80 46.41
C VAL A 479 -31.60 7.17 46.86
N LEU A 480 -31.53 6.32 47.88
CA LEU A 480 -32.65 5.67 48.53
C LEU A 480 -32.90 6.35 49.89
N LYS A 481 -34.17 6.49 50.29
CA LYS A 481 -34.57 7.04 51.60
C LYS A 481 -35.48 6.06 52.32
N TYR A 482 -35.17 5.75 53.58
CA TYR A 482 -36.01 4.91 54.45
C TYR A 482 -35.80 5.27 55.92
N PHE A 483 -36.56 4.63 56.82
CA PHE A 483 -36.43 4.78 58.28
C PHE A 483 -35.81 3.52 58.88
N ASP A 484 -34.75 3.68 59.68
CA ASP A 484 -34.16 2.62 60.50
C ASP A 484 -34.31 3.01 61.98
N ASN A 485 -35.04 2.21 62.77
CA ASN A 485 -35.29 2.46 64.19
C ASN A 485 -35.66 3.93 64.53
N TYR A 486 -36.63 4.49 63.81
CA TYR A 486 -37.12 5.88 63.95
C TYR A 486 -36.13 6.99 63.53
N THR A 487 -35.00 6.65 62.92
CA THR A 487 -34.06 7.61 62.32
C THR A 487 -34.23 7.63 60.81
N GLU A 488 -34.30 8.82 60.20
CA GLU A 488 -34.23 8.93 58.73
C GLU A 488 -32.84 8.53 58.25
N VAL A 489 -32.78 7.54 57.36
CA VAL A 489 -31.55 7.07 56.74
C VAL A 489 -31.58 7.39 55.26
N PHE A 490 -30.51 8.04 54.81
CA PHE A 490 -30.24 8.25 53.39
C PHE A 490 -29.19 7.24 52.96
N GLU A 491 -29.55 6.36 52.02
CA GLU A 491 -28.64 5.37 51.48
C GLU A 491 -28.26 5.75 50.05
N CYS A 492 -26.97 5.89 49.78
CA CYS A 492 -26.45 6.11 48.44
C CYS A 492 -25.81 4.82 47.92
N GLN A 493 -26.34 4.28 46.83
CA GLN A 493 -25.80 3.11 46.15
C GLN A 493 -25.00 3.56 44.94
N PHE A 494 -23.79 3.02 44.79
CA PHE A 494 -22.89 3.36 43.69
C PHE A 494 -22.70 2.16 42.77
N TYR A 495 -22.64 2.43 41.47
CA TYR A 495 -22.51 1.40 40.46
C TYR A 495 -21.13 1.44 39.81
N SER A 496 -20.54 0.26 39.66
CA SER A 496 -19.24 0.12 39.01
C SER A 496 -19.28 0.60 37.57
N VAL A 497 -18.17 1.16 37.11
CA VAL A 497 -18.01 1.58 35.71
C VAL A 497 -17.30 0.50 34.90
N SER A 498 -17.50 0.54 33.57
CA SER A 498 -16.83 -0.38 32.67
C SER A 498 -15.31 -0.16 32.68
N ASP A 499 -14.55 -1.24 32.49
CA ASP A 499 -13.10 -1.23 32.35
C ASP A 499 -12.65 -0.82 30.93
N ILE A 500 -13.54 -0.20 30.15
CA ILE A 500 -13.31 0.12 28.74
C ILE A 500 -12.17 1.14 28.54
N ASN A 501 -11.84 1.94 29.54
CA ASN A 501 -10.72 2.88 29.47
C ASN A 501 -9.47 2.39 30.22
N GLY A 502 -9.55 1.19 30.80
CA GLY A 502 -8.50 0.55 31.58
C GLY A 502 -9.04 -0.18 32.82
N PRO A 503 -8.23 -1.04 33.45
CA PRO A 503 -8.65 -1.79 34.62
C PRO A 503 -8.83 -0.86 35.82
N VAL A 504 -10.08 -0.68 36.25
CA VAL A 504 -10.40 0.12 37.44
C VAL A 504 -9.74 -0.53 38.65
N SER A 505 -8.84 0.21 39.31
CA SER A 505 -8.08 -0.29 40.44
C SER A 505 -8.85 -0.10 41.75
N PHE A 506 -9.48 1.07 41.92
CA PHE A 506 -10.25 1.42 43.10
C PHE A 506 -11.18 2.60 42.83
N TYR A 507 -12.10 2.83 43.75
CA TYR A 507 -12.99 3.99 43.78
C TYR A 507 -12.67 4.86 44.99
N GLU A 508 -12.78 6.16 44.83
CA GLU A 508 -12.54 7.13 45.90
C GLU A 508 -13.78 7.98 46.14
N ILE A 509 -14.03 8.22 47.43
CA ILE A 509 -15.12 9.09 47.89
C ILE A 509 -14.50 10.30 48.56
N ILE A 510 -14.78 11.46 48.00
CA ILE A 510 -14.25 12.75 48.42
C ILE A 510 -15.41 13.57 48.96
N ILE A 511 -15.20 14.19 50.12
CA ILE A 511 -16.20 15.06 50.74
C ILE A 511 -15.64 16.46 50.79
N ALA A 512 -16.43 17.43 50.34
CA ALA A 512 -16.12 18.84 50.42
C ALA A 512 -17.20 19.62 51.19
N TYR A 513 -16.76 20.64 51.93
CA TYR A 513 -17.63 21.55 52.69
C TYR A 513 -18.14 22.72 51.84
N GLU A 514 -17.57 22.91 50.67
CA GLU A 514 -17.95 23.92 49.68
C GLU A 514 -18.03 23.26 48.30
N ASN A 515 -18.69 23.92 47.34
CA ASN A 515 -18.74 23.37 45.99
C ASN A 515 -17.36 23.51 45.35
N THR A 516 -16.60 22.42 45.34
CA THR A 516 -15.27 22.35 44.75
C THR A 516 -15.30 21.98 43.28
N SER A 517 -16.47 22.01 42.62
CA SER A 517 -16.56 21.70 41.20
C SER A 517 -15.57 22.55 40.41
N SER A 518 -15.44 23.86 40.73
CA SER A 518 -14.55 24.80 40.04
C SER A 518 -13.04 24.47 40.09
N LEU A 519 -12.61 23.57 40.98
CA LEU A 519 -11.20 23.22 41.23
C LEU A 519 -10.76 22.04 40.37
N ASN A 520 -9.51 22.09 39.87
CA ASN A 520 -8.92 20.94 39.20
C ASN A 520 -8.62 19.83 40.22
N MET A 521 -9.45 18.78 40.24
CA MET A 521 -9.35 17.67 41.19
C MET A 521 -8.12 16.76 40.97
N GLU A 522 -7.35 16.92 39.89
CA GLU A 522 -6.06 16.21 39.65
C GLU A 522 -4.92 16.74 40.52
N THR A 523 -4.90 18.05 40.79
CA THR A 523 -3.82 18.69 41.57
C THR A 523 -4.11 18.68 43.07
N LEU A 524 -5.32 18.27 43.46
CA LEU A 524 -5.70 18.19 44.86
C LEU A 524 -4.94 17.06 45.53
N THR A 525 -4.07 17.43 46.46
CA THR A 525 -3.43 16.46 47.32
C THR A 525 -4.47 15.94 48.31
N LEU A 526 -5.08 14.80 47.97
CA LEU A 526 -6.07 14.17 48.82
C LEU A 526 -5.43 13.71 50.14
N LYS A 527 -5.95 14.23 51.26
CA LYS A 527 -5.53 13.87 52.61
C LYS A 527 -6.70 13.25 53.37
N ASN A 528 -6.38 12.47 54.41
CA ASN A 528 -7.39 12.02 55.36
C ASN A 528 -7.99 13.22 56.11
N GLN A 529 -9.14 13.00 56.75
CA GLN A 529 -9.87 14.06 57.45
C GLN A 529 -9.01 14.85 58.44
N SER A 530 -8.29 14.15 59.33
CA SER A 530 -7.45 14.78 60.37
C SER A 530 -6.36 15.70 59.78
N THR A 531 -5.70 15.25 58.71
CA THR A 531 -4.64 16.02 58.07
C THR A 531 -5.23 17.20 57.29
N ALA A 532 -6.37 17.01 56.62
CA ALA A 532 -7.07 18.07 55.91
C ALA A 532 -7.52 19.19 56.86
N GLU A 533 -8.03 18.84 58.04
CA GLU A 533 -8.40 19.79 59.10
C GLU A 533 -7.17 20.57 59.60
N SER A 534 -6.03 19.88 59.82
CA SER A 534 -4.79 20.55 60.25
C SER A 534 -4.22 21.52 59.20
N LEU A 535 -4.51 21.28 57.92
CA LEU A 535 -4.09 22.11 56.79
C LEU A 535 -5.18 23.09 56.34
N ASN A 536 -6.31 23.15 57.04
CA ASN A 536 -7.47 24.00 56.73
C ASN A 536 -7.99 23.81 55.28
N LEU A 537 -7.97 22.57 54.77
CA LEU A 537 -8.51 22.24 53.45
C LEU A 537 -10.04 22.13 53.50
N THR A 538 -10.72 22.59 52.44
CA THR A 538 -12.19 22.54 52.32
C THR A 538 -12.73 21.18 51.87
N TYR A 539 -11.85 20.20 51.64
CA TYR A 539 -12.16 18.85 51.17
C TYR A 539 -11.21 17.80 51.75
N PHE A 540 -11.64 16.54 51.78
CA PHE A 540 -10.81 15.40 52.22
C PHE A 540 -11.23 14.08 51.57
N LEU A 541 -10.31 13.11 51.53
CA LEU A 541 -10.60 11.73 51.13
C LEU A 541 -11.30 10.99 52.26
N ALA A 542 -12.55 10.61 52.04
CA ALA A 542 -13.41 9.98 53.04
C ALA A 542 -13.33 8.45 53.02
N ALA A 543 -13.20 7.83 51.85
CA ALA A 543 -13.08 6.38 51.71
C ALA A 543 -12.43 5.97 50.39
N LYS A 544 -11.88 4.75 50.38
CA LYS A 544 -11.30 4.09 49.21
C LYS A 544 -11.79 2.64 49.14
N PHE A 545 -12.42 2.26 48.04
CA PHE A 545 -12.99 0.93 47.82
C PHE A 545 -12.22 0.19 46.72
N SER A 546 -11.93 -1.09 46.91
CA SER A 546 -11.38 -1.94 45.84
C SER A 546 -12.44 -2.18 44.76
N SER A 547 -12.01 -2.38 43.51
CA SER A 547 -12.92 -2.59 42.37
C SER A 547 -13.87 -3.78 42.55
N ASN A 548 -13.40 -4.88 43.16
CA ASN A 548 -14.20 -6.09 43.38
C ASN A 548 -15.30 -5.95 44.45
N ASN A 549 -15.19 -4.97 45.35
CA ASN A 549 -16.13 -4.78 46.47
C ASN A 549 -17.14 -3.66 46.23
N PHE A 550 -17.11 -3.04 45.05
CA PHE A 550 -17.83 -1.79 44.79
C PHE A 550 -19.31 -1.99 44.49
N THR A 551 -19.71 -3.13 43.92
CA THR A 551 -21.10 -3.44 43.55
C THR A 551 -22.05 -3.62 44.73
N SER A 552 -21.56 -3.58 45.97
CA SER A 552 -22.34 -3.79 47.20
C SER A 552 -22.18 -2.68 48.25
N SER A 553 -21.41 -1.62 47.96
CA SER A 553 -21.11 -0.57 48.95
C SER A 553 -22.17 0.53 48.99
N SER A 554 -23.25 0.28 49.73
CA SER A 554 -24.21 1.31 50.13
C SER A 554 -23.60 2.22 51.20
N LEU A 555 -23.60 3.54 51.01
CA LEU A 555 -23.28 4.51 52.08
C LEU A 555 -24.56 4.94 52.80
N LYS A 556 -24.62 4.75 54.12
CA LYS A 556 -25.79 5.11 54.94
C LYS A 556 -25.50 6.32 55.82
N PHE A 557 -26.25 7.39 55.61
CA PHE A 557 -26.15 8.63 56.36
C PHE A 557 -27.32 8.72 57.35
N TYR A 558 -26.98 8.89 58.63
CA TYR A 558 -27.92 8.95 59.75
C TYR A 558 -28.05 10.39 60.29
N GLU A 559 -29.18 10.71 60.91
CA GLU A 559 -29.43 12.01 61.53
C GLU A 559 -28.59 12.20 62.81
N GLY A 560 -27.83 13.30 62.97
CA GLY A 560 -26.93 13.51 64.13
C GLY A 560 -25.42 13.47 63.81
N LEU A 561 -24.56 13.77 64.81
CA LEU A 561 -23.09 13.74 64.73
C LEU A 561 -22.62 12.28 64.66
N GLU A 562 -22.76 11.64 63.50
CA GLU A 562 -22.58 10.19 63.41
C GLU A 562 -21.51 9.76 62.42
N THR A 563 -20.89 8.63 62.77
CA THR A 563 -20.05 7.85 61.89
C THR A 563 -20.90 7.28 60.76
N VAL A 564 -20.58 7.66 59.52
CA VAL A 564 -21.23 7.08 58.32
C VAL A 564 -20.67 5.69 58.08
N LYS A 565 -21.55 4.70 57.93
CA LYS A 565 -21.14 3.33 57.67
C LYS A 565 -20.37 3.28 56.34
N ASN A 566 -19.22 2.61 56.34
CA ASN A 566 -18.30 2.47 55.21
C ASN A 566 -17.51 3.74 54.83
N LEU A 567 -17.51 4.79 55.67
CA LEU A 567 -16.56 5.91 55.56
C LEU A 567 -15.52 5.88 56.68
N ASN A 568 -14.31 6.36 56.36
CA ASN A 568 -13.22 6.52 57.32
C ASN A 568 -13.25 7.91 57.99
N ALA A 569 -14.42 8.54 58.08
CA ALA A 569 -14.58 9.93 58.48
C ALA A 569 -15.90 10.18 59.24
N ARG A 570 -15.89 11.17 60.14
CA ARG A 570 -17.07 11.68 60.85
C ARG A 570 -17.55 12.96 60.17
N LEU A 571 -18.85 13.07 59.91
CA LEU A 571 -19.42 14.19 59.16
C LEU A 571 -20.24 15.13 60.04
N PRO A 572 -20.10 16.46 59.89
CA PRO A 572 -20.88 17.43 60.64
C PRO A 572 -22.31 17.57 60.10
N THR A 573 -23.27 17.74 61.01
CA THR A 573 -24.72 17.76 60.73
C THR A 573 -25.26 19.06 60.15
N LEU A 574 -24.59 20.17 60.38
CA LEU A 574 -25.12 21.53 60.13
C LEU A 574 -24.63 22.14 58.82
N LYS A 575 -23.75 21.46 58.09
CA LYS A 575 -23.14 21.97 56.85
C LYS A 575 -23.73 21.24 55.64
N LYS A 576 -23.89 22.00 54.55
CA LYS A 576 -24.12 21.43 53.21
C LYS A 576 -22.84 20.69 52.80
N LEU A 577 -22.99 19.45 52.33
CA LEU A 577 -21.86 18.61 51.94
C LEU A 577 -21.95 18.31 50.44
N PHE A 578 -20.80 18.34 49.77
CA PHE A 578 -20.65 17.92 48.38
C PHE A 578 -19.87 16.61 48.37
N LEU A 579 -20.54 15.55 47.92
CA LEU A 579 -19.97 14.22 47.80
C LEU A 579 -19.54 14.00 46.36
N TYR A 580 -18.26 13.72 46.14
CA TYR A 580 -17.73 13.36 44.84
C TYR A 580 -17.30 11.90 44.86
N ILE A 581 -17.70 11.14 43.85
CA ILE A 581 -17.22 9.79 43.63
C ILE A 581 -16.51 9.68 42.29
N ARG A 582 -15.36 8.99 42.29
CA ARG A 582 -14.59 8.71 41.07
C ARG A 582 -14.05 7.29 41.05
N ALA A 583 -13.91 6.76 39.84
CA ALA A 583 -13.14 5.55 39.56
C ALA A 583 -11.70 5.94 39.19
N VAL A 584 -10.73 5.15 39.63
CA VAL A 584 -9.29 5.42 39.42
C VAL A 584 -8.59 4.20 38.84
N ILE A 585 -7.80 4.41 37.80
CA ILE A 585 -6.89 3.41 37.23
C ILE A 585 -5.47 3.71 37.76
N ASN A 586 -4.81 2.70 38.33
CA ASN A 586 -3.44 2.80 38.83
C ASN A 586 -2.55 1.81 38.07
N MET A 587 -1.57 2.33 37.31
CA MET A 587 -0.65 1.53 36.49
C MET A 587 0.79 2.02 36.70
N LYS A 588 1.64 1.19 37.31
CA LYS A 588 3.10 1.45 37.49
C LYS A 588 3.39 2.85 38.05
N ASP A 589 2.74 3.21 39.16
CA ASP A 589 2.86 4.48 39.88
C ASP A 589 2.31 5.73 39.15
N ASN A 590 1.69 5.56 37.97
CA ASN A 590 0.92 6.61 37.31
C ASN A 590 -0.59 6.41 37.55
N LEU A 591 -1.23 7.45 38.10
CA LEU A 591 -2.68 7.50 38.31
C LEU A 591 -3.36 8.05 37.05
N PHE A 592 -4.11 7.19 36.36
CA PHE A 592 -4.93 7.58 35.21
C PHE A 592 -6.34 7.86 35.70
N SER A 593 -6.54 9.12 36.10
CA SER A 593 -7.84 9.68 36.43
C SER A 593 -7.88 11.12 35.93
N ASN A 594 -7.53 11.33 34.65
CA ASN A 594 -7.60 12.61 33.93
C ASN A 594 -8.94 13.34 34.27
N LEU A 595 -8.94 14.23 35.25
CA LEU A 595 -9.94 15.26 35.53
C LEU A 595 -9.73 16.49 34.65
N THR A 596 -9.28 16.29 33.42
CA THR A 596 -9.31 17.33 32.39
C THR A 596 -10.74 17.76 32.04
N TYR A 597 -11.77 17.05 32.53
CA TYR A 597 -13.16 17.43 32.40
C TYR A 597 -13.96 17.08 33.65
N TYR A 598 -14.89 17.94 34.03
CA TYR A 598 -15.85 17.79 35.13
C TYR A 598 -16.74 16.52 35.00
N GLY A 599 -16.64 15.78 33.88
CA GLY A 599 -17.49 14.65 33.54
C GLY A 599 -17.07 13.28 34.09
N ASN A 600 -15.99 13.19 34.89
CA ASN A 600 -15.44 11.89 35.36
C ASN A 600 -15.66 11.61 36.87
N ALA A 601 -16.24 12.57 37.59
CA ALA A 601 -16.69 12.38 38.96
C ALA A 601 -18.16 12.78 39.07
N SER A 602 -18.93 11.98 39.79
CA SER A 602 -20.34 12.29 40.05
C SER A 602 -20.46 13.07 41.35
N MET A 603 -21.13 14.22 41.29
CA MET A 603 -21.40 15.07 42.44
C MET A 603 -22.81 14.82 42.97
N LEU A 604 -22.91 14.54 44.26
CA LEU A 604 -24.15 14.53 45.03
C LEU A 604 -24.11 15.67 46.05
N THR A 605 -25.13 16.52 46.04
CA THR A 605 -25.29 17.56 47.06
C THR A 605 -26.16 17.03 48.19
N ILE A 606 -25.62 17.00 49.39
CA ILE A 606 -26.34 16.63 50.60
C ILE A 606 -26.65 17.92 51.36
N ASP A 607 -27.89 18.39 51.25
CA ASP A 607 -28.41 19.53 52.00
C ASP A 607 -29.57 19.09 52.89
N ARG A 608 -29.29 18.89 54.18
CA ARG A 608 -30.31 18.45 55.16
C ARG A 608 -31.44 19.45 55.39
N LYS A 609 -31.34 20.70 54.94
CA LYS A 609 -32.43 21.70 55.04
C LYS A 609 -33.39 21.68 53.84
N THR A 610 -32.99 21.09 52.72
CA THR A 610 -33.74 21.16 51.44
C THR A 610 -33.95 19.82 50.76
N LEU A 611 -33.55 18.69 51.37
CA LEU A 611 -33.89 17.35 50.89
C LEU A 611 -35.42 17.28 50.68
N PRO A 612 -35.89 16.91 49.49
CA PRO A 612 -37.31 16.93 49.19
C PRO A 612 -38.02 16.01 50.18
N ILE A 613 -38.84 16.61 51.03
CA ILE A 613 -39.87 15.90 51.77
C ILE A 613 -40.86 15.44 50.69
N ASN A 614 -40.58 14.31 50.03
CA ASN A 614 -41.67 13.59 49.40
C ASN A 614 -42.64 13.29 50.54
N ASN A 615 -43.83 13.89 50.44
CA ASN A 615 -44.87 13.96 51.45
C ASN A 615 -45.35 12.55 51.88
N LEU A 616 -44.52 11.82 52.62
CA LEU A 616 -44.91 10.66 53.40
C LEU A 616 -45.42 11.21 54.72
N LYS A 617 -46.75 11.37 54.83
CA LYS A 617 -47.39 11.74 56.09
C LYS A 617 -47.38 10.52 57.01
N PHE A 618 -46.53 10.57 58.03
CA PHE A 618 -46.48 9.58 59.09
C PHE A 618 -47.68 9.77 60.04
N ASP A 619 -48.53 8.75 60.22
CA ASP A 619 -49.50 8.75 61.31
C ASP A 619 -48.81 8.29 62.60
N LYS A 620 -48.60 9.25 63.51
CA LYS A 620 -47.95 9.04 64.81
C LYS A 620 -48.69 8.05 65.73
N ARG A 621 -49.93 7.64 65.43
CA ARG A 621 -50.69 6.74 66.32
C ARG A 621 -50.50 5.24 66.07
N HIS A 622 -50.11 4.80 64.88
CA HIS A 622 -50.18 3.37 64.52
C HIS A 622 -48.90 2.75 63.93
N GLY A 623 -47.82 3.52 63.75
CA GLY A 623 -46.49 2.97 63.46
C GLY A 623 -46.31 2.30 62.09
N HIS A 624 -47.11 2.66 61.07
CA HIS A 624 -47.00 2.11 59.71
C HIS A 624 -46.59 3.17 58.67
N ILE A 625 -45.83 2.74 57.66
CA ILE A 625 -45.44 3.55 56.49
C ILE A 625 -46.44 3.29 55.36
N ILE A 626 -47.10 4.35 54.88
CA ILE A 626 -48.03 4.30 53.75
C ILE A 626 -47.37 4.99 52.56
N ALA A 627 -46.99 4.23 51.53
CA ALA A 627 -46.55 4.79 50.26
C ALA A 627 -47.72 4.78 49.26
N LEU A 628 -48.02 5.95 48.68
CA LEU A 628 -48.95 6.10 47.56
C LEU A 628 -48.13 6.15 46.28
N VAL A 629 -48.28 5.13 45.43
CA VAL A 629 -47.67 5.13 44.09
C VAL A 629 -48.78 5.33 43.06
N LYS A 630 -48.56 6.25 42.11
CA LYS A 630 -49.47 6.47 40.99
C LYS A 630 -49.28 5.35 39.98
N GLY A 631 -50.34 4.62 39.65
CA GLY A 631 -50.28 3.54 38.66
C GLY A 631 -49.87 4.05 37.26
N PRO A 632 -49.47 3.13 36.35
CA PRO A 632 -48.96 3.49 35.03
C PRO A 632 -49.92 4.44 34.28
N SER A 633 -49.30 5.41 33.62
CA SER A 633 -49.88 6.63 33.05
C SER A 633 -51.08 6.37 32.13
N ASN A 634 -52.27 6.37 32.74
CA ASN A 634 -53.59 6.84 32.23
C ASN A 634 -54.77 6.37 33.09
N THR A 635 -54.55 5.71 34.24
CA THR A 635 -55.63 5.32 35.15
C THR A 635 -55.62 6.18 36.42
N LYS A 636 -56.80 6.65 36.87
CA LYS A 636 -57.01 7.35 38.17
C LYS A 636 -57.03 6.35 39.33
N ILE A 637 -56.06 5.44 39.34
CA ILE A 637 -55.94 4.36 40.32
C ILE A 637 -54.67 4.62 41.12
N TYR A 638 -54.81 4.63 42.44
CA TYR A 638 -53.70 4.77 43.38
C TYR A 638 -53.49 3.41 44.05
N GLU A 639 -52.26 2.91 44.02
CA GLU A 639 -51.89 1.73 44.79
C GLU A 639 -51.30 2.17 46.12
N VAL A 640 -51.82 1.57 47.19
CA VAL A 640 -51.29 1.73 48.54
C VAL A 640 -50.45 0.50 48.85
N VAL A 641 -49.14 0.71 49.03
CA VAL A 641 -48.22 -0.34 49.48
C VAL A 641 -47.85 -0.05 50.92
N ALA A 642 -48.21 -0.96 51.83
CA ALA A 642 -47.79 -0.96 53.22
C ALA A 642 -46.78 -2.11 53.42
N MET A 643 -45.66 -1.84 54.09
CA MET A 643 -44.66 -2.88 54.37
C MET A 643 -44.35 -3.00 55.88
N LYS A 644 -44.37 -4.27 56.31
CA LYS A 644 -44.12 -4.91 57.61
C LYS A 644 -45.24 -4.87 58.68
N ILE A 645 -45.99 -5.97 58.71
CA ILE A 645 -46.80 -6.49 59.83
C ILE A 645 -46.03 -7.69 60.42
N ASN A 646 -45.97 -7.82 61.75
CA ASN A 646 -45.43 -9.01 62.40
C ASN A 646 -46.44 -10.17 62.27
N MET A 647 -46.10 -11.20 61.49
CA MET A 647 -47.00 -12.34 61.17
C MET A 647 -47.41 -13.20 62.37
N SER A 648 -46.85 -12.99 63.57
CA SER A 648 -47.20 -13.77 64.78
C SER A 648 -48.56 -13.41 65.40
N THR A 649 -49.23 -12.35 64.92
CA THR A 649 -50.51 -11.85 65.47
C THR A 649 -51.73 -12.01 64.56
N LEU A 650 -51.71 -12.92 63.59
CA LEU A 650 -52.89 -13.18 62.77
C LEU A 650 -53.90 -14.08 63.50
N ILE A 651 -54.95 -13.45 64.02
CA ILE A 651 -56.21 -14.13 64.36
C ILE A 651 -56.74 -14.75 63.06
N LYS A 652 -56.96 -16.06 63.09
CA LYS A 652 -57.19 -16.97 61.95
C LYS A 652 -58.48 -16.75 61.12
N ASN A 653 -59.15 -15.61 61.22
CA ASN A 653 -60.42 -15.36 60.54
C ASN A 653 -60.44 -13.96 59.89
N ALA A 654 -59.71 -13.79 58.80
CA ALA A 654 -59.99 -12.73 57.84
C ALA A 654 -60.85 -13.31 56.70
N THR A 655 -62.14 -13.49 56.95
CA THR A 655 -63.11 -13.67 55.86
C THR A 655 -63.31 -12.32 55.19
N SER A 656 -62.68 -12.08 54.04
CA SER A 656 -62.96 -10.87 53.26
C SER A 656 -64.35 -10.99 52.62
N THR A 657 -65.26 -10.10 53.01
CA THR A 657 -66.56 -9.94 52.35
C THR A 657 -66.52 -8.95 51.19
N TYR A 658 -65.33 -8.46 50.82
CA TYR A 658 -65.15 -7.45 49.78
C TYR A 658 -64.35 -8.00 48.60
N LYS A 659 -65.00 -8.05 47.43
CA LYS A 659 -64.53 -8.65 46.17
C LYS A 659 -63.28 -8.01 45.54
N ASP A 660 -62.75 -6.91 46.11
CA ASP A 660 -61.77 -6.05 45.43
C ASP A 660 -60.36 -6.09 46.06
N PHE A 661 -60.11 -6.93 47.08
CA PHE A 661 -58.78 -7.12 47.66
C PHE A 661 -58.07 -8.32 47.01
N LYS A 662 -56.91 -8.09 46.40
CA LYS A 662 -56.01 -9.15 45.92
C LYS A 662 -54.79 -9.23 46.83
N VAL A 663 -54.59 -10.39 47.45
CA VAL A 663 -53.31 -10.74 48.08
C VAL A 663 -52.38 -11.17 46.96
N TYR A 664 -51.21 -10.53 46.86
CA TYR A 664 -50.18 -10.90 45.90
C TYR A 664 -49.07 -11.63 46.64
N GLU A 665 -48.84 -12.89 46.29
CA GLU A 665 -47.54 -13.54 46.48
C GLU A 665 -46.79 -13.40 45.16
N THR A 666 -45.69 -12.64 45.14
CA THR A 666 -44.80 -12.61 43.97
C THR A 666 -43.36 -12.90 44.37
N ALA A 667 -42.63 -13.47 43.41
CA ALA A 667 -41.72 -14.59 43.62
C ALA A 667 -40.25 -14.22 43.90
N ASP A 668 -39.92 -13.00 44.32
CA ASP A 668 -38.51 -12.60 44.51
C ASP A 668 -38.12 -12.07 45.90
N TYR A 669 -39.05 -12.02 46.85
CA TYR A 669 -38.71 -11.82 48.26
C TYR A 669 -39.59 -12.73 49.11
N ASN A 670 -38.96 -13.57 49.94
CA ASN A 670 -39.60 -14.53 50.85
C ASN A 670 -40.43 -13.89 52.00
N GLU A 671 -41.06 -12.72 51.80
CA GLU A 671 -41.90 -12.07 52.82
C GLU A 671 -43.28 -11.68 52.26
N PRO A 672 -44.40 -12.08 52.93
CA PRO A 672 -45.75 -11.72 52.49
C PRO A 672 -46.06 -10.24 52.76
N TYR A 673 -46.72 -9.57 51.81
CA TYR A 673 -47.25 -8.22 51.96
C TYR A 673 -48.72 -8.16 51.55
N ILE A 674 -49.47 -7.19 52.09
CA ILE A 674 -50.85 -6.91 51.72
C ILE A 674 -50.87 -5.62 50.90
N ALA A 675 -51.36 -5.69 49.67
CA ALA A 675 -51.58 -4.53 48.82
C ALA A 675 -53.07 -4.35 48.56
N ALA A 676 -53.51 -3.10 48.47
CA ALA A 676 -54.87 -2.75 48.09
C ALA A 676 -54.87 -1.66 47.01
N SER A 677 -55.73 -1.83 46.02
CA SER A 677 -55.91 -0.90 44.91
C SER A 677 -57.20 -0.11 45.12
N PHE A 678 -57.11 1.22 45.13
CA PHE A 678 -58.28 2.09 45.25
C PHE A 678 -58.38 3.02 44.04
N ASN A 679 -59.60 3.30 43.59
CA ASN A 679 -59.84 4.45 42.71
C ASN A 679 -59.99 5.73 43.55
N ALA A 680 -59.81 6.89 42.92
CA ALA A 680 -59.85 8.19 43.59
C ALA A 680 -61.15 8.46 44.39
N PHE A 681 -62.28 7.86 43.97
CA PHE A 681 -63.58 8.03 44.63
C PHE A 681 -63.71 7.21 45.92
N MET A 682 -63.04 6.05 45.99
CA MET A 682 -63.01 5.21 47.19
C MET A 682 -62.16 5.81 48.31
N TYR A 683 -61.08 6.52 47.97
CA TYR A 683 -60.20 7.17 48.96
C TYR A 683 -60.95 8.20 49.82
N GLU A 684 -61.80 9.04 49.23
CA GLU A 684 -62.57 10.04 49.98
C GLU A 684 -63.62 9.39 50.90
N LYS A 685 -64.16 8.23 50.51
CA LYS A 685 -65.18 7.51 51.28
C LYS A 685 -64.62 6.69 52.43
N TYR A 686 -63.37 6.24 52.34
CA TYR A 686 -62.73 5.34 53.31
C TYR A 686 -61.46 5.94 53.94
N SER A 687 -61.44 7.26 54.13
CA SER A 687 -60.29 8.00 54.69
C SER A 687 -59.86 7.58 56.11
N ASN A 688 -60.70 6.80 56.81
CA ASN A 688 -60.42 6.24 58.13
C ASN A 688 -60.24 4.70 58.09
N PHE A 689 -59.70 4.17 56.99
CA PHE A 689 -59.40 2.74 56.89
C PHE A 689 -58.28 2.37 57.89
N VAL A 690 -58.53 1.35 58.71
CA VAL A 690 -57.54 0.73 59.61
C VAL A 690 -57.36 -0.69 59.11
N LEU A 691 -56.10 -1.05 58.82
CA LEU A 691 -55.75 -2.38 58.32
C LEU A 691 -55.66 -3.39 59.47
#